data_AF-A0A1B1TBS9-F1
#
_entry.id   AF-A0A1B1TBS9-F1
#
_cell.length_a   1.000
_cell.length_b   1.000
_cell.length_c   1.000
_cell.angle_alpha   90.00
_cell.angle_beta   90.00
_cell.angle_gamma   90.00
#
_symmetry.space_group_name_H-M   'P 1'
#
loop_
_entity.id
_entity.type
_entity.pdbx_description
1 polymer ?
#
loop_
_entity_poly.entity_id
_entity_poly.type
_entity_poly.pdbx_seq_one_letter_code
_entity_poly.pdbx_strand_id
1 'polypeptide(L)'
;MMLSGCTAINDEVSDEILEILGCTDSEALNFDVNATISDESCLYDETQEILDIPHTDGCDNTNPIHCMLPFPSDAFLINDQSTITGKRIHYSSNTIPGSGTVNPIEIPILNQMDGASPNTQIMTAFTIEPDISELAGQYSISKSLESGHSTVIMNKLTGELIAHWVELDVRSEADQPTILHIRTIKALEHNTPYIVIISGLTDESGELVPTPEGFAALRDQVITSSIDIENRRSEFQNLFSWIDVNTDISISQLQTAWTFHTSSTESMIGPLISMRNDALERTGEGISCTVESNELITEDDNASHWLISGTFTAPQYTESFFPPALIRRTSAEDRTPVFVENREIPFWLVIPYSAITIQEPADLIIWGHGFLGNGNTNALSGWANENNAAMLGTSFYGWADDDFASIEYAVLNMHYFQHQAERLEQAMINQVVMIKTFMGICSDLPDFYNGEDGWKMINTTSPTYTGYSNGALRGPSIIGLSPDLNRGVLWSGGSSFSHIIERCTQFDKFYFIFASEYGYDNQLDRAVAMSIMQSLWDSTETDTFLSLRKEGYNDEIQPFELMTLFSISDLQISNISSARMMRTGDIALLNSSTITPYGVTIADEGHSGSIGVFFDGGYLQAPVGNEYGQEPHPAHDAIGILPIAREMAFNYLSEGKIVDTCNGYCDFSPNDLVEN
;
A
#
# COMPACT_ATOMS: atom_id res chain seq x y z
N MET A 1 -67.76 70.28 -84.60
CA MET A 1 -68.29 69.59 -85.78
C MET A 1 -67.50 68.30 -85.94
N MET A 2 -68.16 67.16 -85.77
CA MET A 2 -67.87 65.80 -86.28
C MET A 2 -66.42 65.35 -86.60
N LEU A 3 -65.99 64.33 -85.84
CA LEU A 3 -65.51 62.98 -86.24
C LEU A 3 -64.06 62.65 -86.70
N SER A 4 -63.70 61.42 -86.25
CA SER A 4 -62.66 60.44 -86.63
C SER A 4 -61.26 60.63 -86.00
N GLY A 5 -60.60 59.66 -85.35
CA GLY A 5 -60.83 58.22 -85.11
C GLY A 5 -59.59 57.42 -85.54
N CYS A 6 -58.90 56.75 -84.59
CA CYS A 6 -58.21 55.45 -84.75
C CYS A 6 -57.48 55.04 -83.45
N THR A 7 -57.43 53.73 -83.22
CA THR A 7 -57.10 52.95 -82.01
C THR A 7 -55.61 52.60 -81.83
N ALA A 8 -55.15 52.39 -80.58
CA ALA A 8 -54.13 51.39 -80.21
C ALA A 8 -54.23 51.04 -78.71
N ILE A 9 -54.02 49.76 -78.38
CA ILE A 9 -54.21 49.10 -77.07
C ILE A 9 -52.85 48.87 -76.38
N ASN A 10 -52.88 48.96 -75.04
CA ASN A 10 -52.02 48.50 -73.95
C ASN A 10 -50.79 47.60 -74.23
N ASP A 11 -49.70 47.87 -73.50
CA ASP A 11 -49.25 47.03 -72.37
C ASP A 11 -48.19 47.79 -71.54
N GLU A 12 -48.53 48.14 -70.29
CA GLU A 12 -47.56 48.56 -69.27
C GLU A 12 -47.20 47.33 -68.43
N VAL A 13 -45.93 46.91 -68.53
CA VAL A 13 -45.33 45.89 -67.68
C VAL A 13 -45.06 46.50 -66.32
N SER A 14 -45.72 45.99 -65.27
CA SER A 14 -45.34 46.26 -63.88
C SER A 14 -44.13 45.38 -63.54
N ASP A 15 -42.98 46.01 -63.26
CA ASP A 15 -41.86 45.35 -62.57
C ASP A 15 -42.30 45.00 -61.14
N GLU A 16 -42.85 43.79 -60.96
CA GLU A 16 -42.94 43.18 -59.63
C GLU A 16 -41.51 42.90 -59.16
N ILE A 17 -41.07 43.63 -58.13
CA ILE A 17 -39.88 43.28 -57.37
C ILE A 17 -40.18 41.93 -56.72
N LEU A 18 -39.60 40.85 -57.26
CA LEU A 18 -39.67 39.52 -56.67
C LEU A 18 -38.95 39.57 -55.32
N GLU A 19 -39.74 39.62 -54.25
CA GLU A 19 -39.28 39.43 -52.87
C GLU A 19 -38.93 37.95 -52.70
N ILE A 20 -37.64 37.64 -52.78
CA ILE A 20 -37.11 36.30 -52.56
C ILE A 20 -36.66 36.27 -51.09
N LEU A 21 -37.38 35.49 -50.29
CA LEU A 21 -37.10 35.26 -48.88
C LEU A 21 -35.98 34.22 -48.75
N GLY A 22 -34.97 34.51 -47.93
CA GLY A 22 -33.86 33.61 -47.64
C GLY A 22 -32.77 34.32 -46.83
N CYS A 23 -31.73 33.60 -46.41
CA CYS A 23 -30.64 34.23 -45.66
C CYS A 23 -29.87 35.24 -46.52
N THR A 24 -29.84 36.51 -46.10
CA THR A 24 -29.16 37.61 -46.81
C THR A 24 -27.73 37.89 -46.32
N ASP A 25 -27.25 37.17 -45.31
CA ASP A 25 -25.91 37.37 -44.75
C ASP A 25 -24.88 36.49 -45.49
N SER A 26 -23.90 37.13 -46.14
CA SER A 26 -22.87 36.44 -46.92
C SER A 26 -21.94 35.55 -46.10
N GLU A 27 -21.92 35.71 -44.77
CA GLU A 27 -21.11 34.91 -43.84
C GLU A 27 -21.88 33.68 -43.29
N ALA A 28 -23.16 33.52 -43.62
CA ALA A 28 -23.96 32.36 -43.21
C ALA A 28 -23.76 31.14 -44.14
N LEU A 29 -23.76 29.94 -43.57
CA LEU A 29 -23.66 28.66 -44.25
C LEU A 29 -24.76 28.42 -45.29
N ASN A 30 -25.94 29.02 -45.09
CA ASN A 30 -27.07 28.94 -46.01
C ASN A 30 -27.39 30.28 -46.69
N PHE A 31 -26.38 31.15 -46.87
CA PHE A 31 -26.51 32.39 -47.65
C PHE A 31 -27.14 32.13 -49.01
N ASP A 32 -28.23 32.83 -49.32
CA ASP A 32 -28.87 32.82 -50.65
C ASP A 32 -28.58 34.13 -51.38
N VAL A 33 -27.76 34.04 -52.42
CA VAL A 33 -27.37 35.17 -53.28
C VAL A 33 -28.56 35.83 -53.98
N ASN A 34 -29.70 35.14 -54.10
CA ASN A 34 -30.90 35.68 -54.73
C ASN A 34 -31.89 36.25 -53.71
N ALA A 35 -31.68 36.04 -52.41
CA ALA A 35 -32.56 36.58 -51.39
C ALA A 35 -32.49 38.11 -51.36
N THR A 36 -33.65 38.74 -51.53
CA THR A 36 -33.80 40.21 -51.47
C THR A 36 -34.33 40.67 -50.11
N ILE A 37 -34.88 39.76 -49.31
CA ILE A 37 -35.39 40.00 -47.95
C ILE A 37 -34.98 38.84 -47.03
N SER A 38 -34.41 39.16 -45.86
CA SER A 38 -34.07 38.14 -44.85
C SER A 38 -35.33 37.53 -44.25
N ASP A 39 -35.36 36.20 -44.20
CA ASP A 39 -36.42 35.42 -43.55
C ASP A 39 -36.00 34.90 -42.16
N GLU A 40 -34.92 35.45 -41.60
CA GLU A 40 -34.31 35.05 -40.33
C GLU A 40 -33.80 33.59 -40.32
N SER A 41 -33.60 32.98 -41.49
CA SER A 41 -33.13 31.59 -41.60
C SER A 41 -31.60 31.42 -41.57
N CYS A 42 -30.81 32.48 -41.41
CA CYS A 42 -29.36 32.41 -41.47
C CYS A 42 -28.77 31.43 -40.44
N LEU A 43 -28.09 30.40 -40.96
CA LEU A 43 -27.33 29.42 -40.21
C LEU A 43 -25.87 29.82 -40.26
N TYR A 44 -25.25 30.07 -39.12
CA TYR A 44 -23.83 30.33 -39.04
C TYR A 44 -23.10 29.06 -38.63
N ASP A 45 -21.83 28.94 -39.00
CA ASP A 45 -20.95 27.95 -38.40
C ASP A 45 -20.84 28.36 -36.92
N GLU A 46 -21.43 27.58 -36.01
CA GLU A 46 -21.15 27.77 -34.59
C GLU A 46 -19.65 27.50 -34.44
N THR A 47 -18.85 28.56 -34.31
CA THR A 47 -17.44 28.41 -33.97
C THR A 47 -17.41 27.70 -32.63
N GLN A 48 -17.20 26.39 -32.68
CA GLN A 48 -17.18 25.56 -31.49
C GLN A 48 -16.06 26.10 -30.61
N GLU A 49 -16.44 26.68 -29.48
CA GLU A 49 -15.47 27.28 -28.56
C GLU A 49 -14.60 26.15 -28.02
N ILE A 50 -13.35 26.10 -28.49
CA ILE A 50 -12.38 25.11 -28.05
C ILE A 50 -11.84 25.61 -26.72
N LEU A 51 -12.15 24.89 -25.64
CA LEU A 51 -11.63 25.20 -24.32
C LEU A 51 -10.14 24.88 -24.26
N ASP A 52 -9.32 25.86 -23.89
CA ASP A 52 -7.90 25.63 -23.72
C ASP A 52 -7.63 24.92 -22.39
N ILE A 53 -7.18 23.67 -22.43
CA ILE A 53 -6.82 22.90 -21.25
C ILE A 53 -5.30 22.67 -21.26
N PRO A 54 -4.57 23.02 -20.17
CA PRO A 54 -3.16 22.72 -20.05
C PRO A 54 -2.89 21.23 -20.30
N HIS A 55 -1.94 20.96 -21.20
CA HIS A 55 -1.58 19.60 -21.56
C HIS A 55 -0.11 19.36 -21.22
N THR A 56 0.13 18.33 -20.42
CA THR A 56 1.47 17.77 -20.16
C THR A 56 1.43 16.29 -20.53
N ASP A 57 2.33 15.88 -21.43
CA ASP A 57 2.48 14.48 -21.82
C ASP A 57 2.70 13.60 -20.58
N GLY A 58 2.15 12.38 -20.53
CA GLY A 58 2.37 11.47 -19.40
C GLY A 58 1.70 11.86 -18.08
N CYS A 59 0.89 12.92 -18.04
CA CYS A 59 0.10 13.33 -16.89
C CYS A 59 -1.40 13.02 -17.09
N ASP A 60 -2.14 12.90 -15.99
CA ASP A 60 -3.60 12.90 -16.03
C ASP A 60 -4.11 14.34 -16.14
N ASN A 61 -4.37 14.79 -17.38
CA ASN A 61 -4.78 16.18 -17.63
C ASN A 61 -6.22 16.48 -17.19
N THR A 62 -6.94 15.52 -16.60
CA THR A 62 -8.28 15.79 -16.05
C THR A 62 -8.23 16.64 -14.78
N ASN A 63 -7.13 16.57 -14.03
CA ASN A 63 -6.85 17.44 -12.89
C ASN A 63 -5.45 18.07 -13.02
N PRO A 64 -5.35 19.34 -13.45
CA PRO A 64 -4.06 19.97 -13.75
C PRO A 64 -3.26 20.38 -12.49
N ILE A 65 -3.76 20.12 -11.28
CA ILE A 65 -3.07 20.49 -10.02
C ILE A 65 -1.73 19.76 -9.88
N HIS A 66 -1.69 18.48 -10.24
CA HIS A 66 -0.47 17.68 -10.17
C HIS A 66 -0.53 16.55 -11.20
N CYS A 67 0.59 16.24 -11.84
CA CYS A 67 0.69 15.32 -12.98
C CYS A 67 -0.01 13.96 -12.75
N MET A 68 0.10 13.43 -11.54
CA MET A 68 -0.45 12.12 -11.18
C MET A 68 -1.84 12.14 -10.54
N LEU A 69 -2.45 13.30 -10.33
CA LEU A 69 -3.77 13.38 -9.71
C LEU A 69 -4.89 13.36 -10.78
N PRO A 70 -6.02 12.69 -10.51
CA PRO A 70 -6.26 11.81 -9.36
C PRO A 70 -5.41 10.53 -9.41
N PHE A 71 -5.06 9.98 -8.25
CA PHE A 71 -4.21 8.79 -8.12
C PHE A 71 -4.90 7.71 -7.25
N PRO A 72 -4.73 6.41 -7.55
CA PRO A 72 -4.28 5.84 -8.83
C PRO A 72 -5.30 6.10 -9.95
N SER A 73 -4.89 6.01 -11.22
CA SER A 73 -5.77 6.25 -12.39
C SER A 73 -5.41 5.35 -13.56
N ASP A 74 -6.43 4.94 -14.33
CA ASP A 74 -6.30 4.25 -15.62
C ASP A 74 -5.55 5.11 -16.66
N ALA A 75 -5.40 6.42 -16.44
CA ALA A 75 -4.52 7.28 -17.26
C ALA A 75 -3.08 6.77 -17.33
N PHE A 76 -2.65 6.02 -16.30
CA PHE A 76 -1.31 5.44 -16.22
C PHE A 76 -1.28 3.94 -16.56
N LEU A 77 -2.35 3.41 -17.14
CA LEU A 77 -2.44 2.02 -17.59
C LEU A 77 -2.68 1.93 -19.10
N ILE A 78 -1.94 1.06 -19.79
CA ILE A 78 -2.21 0.70 -21.18
C ILE A 78 -2.79 -0.70 -21.28
N ASN A 79 -3.51 -0.98 -22.37
CA ASN A 79 -3.98 -2.33 -22.67
C ASN A 79 -2.80 -3.22 -23.08
N ASP A 80 -2.66 -4.37 -22.44
CA ASP A 80 -1.68 -5.39 -22.77
C ASP A 80 -2.26 -6.79 -22.56
N GLN A 81 -2.57 -7.48 -23.65
CA GLN A 81 -3.16 -8.82 -23.62
C GLN A 81 -2.17 -9.92 -23.19
N SER A 82 -0.88 -9.59 -22.98
CA SER A 82 0.11 -10.53 -22.46
C SER A 82 0.11 -10.63 -20.94
N THR A 83 -0.58 -9.72 -20.22
CA THR A 83 -0.69 -9.73 -18.75
C THR A 83 -1.99 -10.36 -18.28
N ILE A 84 -2.07 -10.71 -17.00
CA ILE A 84 -3.25 -11.37 -16.40
C ILE A 84 -4.45 -10.43 -16.33
N THR A 85 -4.22 -9.17 -16.01
CA THR A 85 -5.26 -8.13 -15.93
C THR A 85 -5.70 -7.62 -17.31
N GLY A 86 -4.92 -7.91 -18.37
CA GLY A 86 -5.07 -7.27 -19.67
C GLY A 86 -4.57 -5.81 -19.70
N LYS A 87 -3.92 -5.35 -18.63
CA LYS A 87 -3.39 -4.00 -18.42
C LYS A 87 -1.91 -4.03 -18.05
N ARG A 88 -1.23 -2.91 -18.21
CA ARG A 88 0.15 -2.70 -17.78
C ARG A 88 0.35 -1.25 -17.36
N ILE A 89 1.09 -1.01 -16.28
CA ILE A 89 1.51 0.34 -15.90
C ILE A 89 2.33 0.97 -17.03
N HIS A 90 2.07 2.24 -17.30
CA HIS A 90 2.74 3.02 -18.33
C HIS A 90 3.05 4.43 -17.84
N TYR A 91 4.03 4.53 -16.93
CA TYR A 91 4.62 5.82 -16.55
C TYR A 91 5.59 6.28 -17.63
N SER A 92 5.37 7.51 -18.10
CA SER A 92 6.29 8.23 -19.00
C SER A 92 7.46 8.80 -18.19
N SER A 93 8.51 9.24 -18.88
CA SER A 93 9.71 9.81 -18.22
C SER A 93 9.41 11.02 -17.32
N ASN A 94 8.29 11.71 -17.54
CA ASN A 94 7.86 12.87 -16.77
C ASN A 94 6.62 12.62 -15.89
N THR A 95 6.15 11.37 -15.79
CA THR A 95 5.00 11.03 -14.93
C THR A 95 5.38 11.07 -13.46
N ILE A 96 6.49 10.44 -13.10
CA ILE A 96 6.98 10.38 -11.71
C ILE A 96 7.61 11.74 -11.38
N PRO A 97 7.24 12.38 -10.25
CA PRO A 97 7.85 13.65 -9.86
C PRO A 97 9.37 13.49 -9.70
N GLY A 98 10.12 14.48 -10.17
CA GLY A 98 11.56 14.56 -9.95
C GLY A 98 11.88 15.11 -8.55
N SER A 99 13.10 14.86 -8.08
CA SER A 99 13.64 15.54 -6.91
C SER A 99 14.44 16.77 -7.32
N GLY A 100 14.84 17.59 -6.35
CA GLY A 100 15.72 18.74 -6.56
C GLY A 100 17.13 18.36 -7.01
N THR A 101 17.53 17.09 -6.89
CA THR A 101 18.82 16.58 -7.37
C THR A 101 18.72 15.75 -8.66
N VAL A 102 17.55 15.16 -8.96
CA VAL A 102 17.36 14.27 -10.11
C VAL A 102 15.99 14.53 -10.75
N ASN A 103 15.98 14.96 -12.00
CA ASN A 103 14.79 15.12 -12.81
C ASN A 103 15.15 14.92 -14.31
N PRO A 104 14.54 13.99 -15.04
CA PRO A 104 13.47 13.07 -14.62
C PRO A 104 13.95 11.92 -13.73
N ILE A 105 13.01 11.30 -13.01
CA ILE A 105 13.21 10.03 -12.28
C ILE A 105 12.51 8.92 -13.06
N GLU A 106 13.25 7.84 -13.32
CA GLU A 106 12.74 6.67 -14.02
C GLU A 106 12.94 5.41 -13.17
N ILE A 107 11.87 4.62 -13.07
CA ILE A 107 11.85 3.33 -12.35
C ILE A 107 11.22 2.28 -13.28
N PRO A 108 11.97 1.80 -14.29
CA PRO A 108 11.40 1.01 -15.39
C PRO A 108 10.69 -0.28 -14.97
N ILE A 109 11.03 -0.84 -13.80
CA ILE A 109 10.39 -2.06 -13.27
C ILE A 109 8.89 -1.84 -12.97
N LEU A 110 8.47 -0.62 -12.64
CA LEU A 110 7.06 -0.30 -12.40
C LEU A 110 6.22 -0.52 -13.65
N ASN A 111 6.75 -0.17 -14.84
CA ASN A 111 6.09 -0.37 -16.13
C ASN A 111 6.00 -1.86 -16.55
N GLN A 112 6.41 -2.79 -15.69
CA GLN A 112 6.28 -4.22 -15.91
C GLN A 112 5.18 -4.84 -15.04
N MET A 113 4.57 -4.05 -14.15
CA MET A 113 3.43 -4.45 -13.34
C MET A 113 2.14 -4.30 -14.14
N ASP A 114 1.19 -5.19 -13.87
CA ASP A 114 -0.07 -5.29 -14.61
C ASP A 114 -1.25 -4.51 -13.99
N GLY A 115 -1.00 -3.65 -13.02
CA GLY A 115 -2.01 -2.78 -12.42
C GLY A 115 -1.46 -1.98 -11.24
N ALA A 116 -2.26 -1.07 -10.70
CA ALA A 116 -1.91 -0.31 -9.51
C ALA A 116 -1.82 -1.22 -8.28
N SER A 117 -1.01 -0.85 -7.30
CA SER A 117 -0.95 -1.58 -6.03
C SER A 117 -2.34 -1.68 -5.37
N PRO A 118 -2.79 -2.87 -4.93
CA PRO A 118 -4.00 -3.00 -4.11
C PRO A 118 -3.93 -2.25 -2.76
N ASN A 119 -2.73 -1.81 -2.37
CA ASN A 119 -2.44 -1.11 -1.12
C ASN A 119 -2.15 0.38 -1.33
N THR A 120 -2.33 0.86 -2.55
CA THR A 120 -2.10 2.26 -2.90
C THR A 120 -3.02 3.22 -2.14
N GLN A 121 -2.58 4.45 -1.98
CA GLN A 121 -3.39 5.52 -1.40
C GLN A 121 -4.23 6.17 -2.50
N ILE A 122 -5.56 6.23 -2.32
CA ILE A 122 -6.45 6.94 -3.25
C ILE A 122 -6.46 8.41 -2.86
N MET A 123 -6.20 9.30 -3.81
CA MET A 123 -6.08 10.72 -3.54
C MET A 123 -6.38 11.61 -4.75
N THR A 124 -6.78 12.84 -4.48
CA THR A 124 -6.93 13.94 -5.43
C THR A 124 -6.76 15.27 -4.71
N ALA A 125 -6.83 16.39 -5.44
CA ALA A 125 -6.84 17.72 -4.86
C ALA A 125 -7.80 18.62 -5.65
N PHE A 126 -8.21 19.73 -5.04
CA PHE A 126 -9.08 20.74 -5.65
C PHE A 126 -8.45 22.12 -5.49
N THR A 127 -8.87 23.07 -6.32
CA THR A 127 -8.39 24.46 -6.26
C THR A 127 -8.93 25.21 -5.04
N ILE A 128 -10.00 24.71 -4.43
CA ILE A 128 -10.55 25.16 -3.16
C ILE A 128 -10.58 23.95 -2.22
N GLU A 129 -10.08 24.14 -1.00
CA GLU A 129 -10.07 23.09 0.02
C GLU A 129 -11.51 22.72 0.42
N PRO A 130 -11.89 21.42 0.36
CA PRO A 130 -13.21 20.97 0.78
C PRO A 130 -13.34 20.93 2.31
N ASP A 131 -14.54 21.26 2.83
CA ASP A 131 -14.91 20.93 4.20
C ASP A 131 -15.22 19.44 4.31
N ILE A 132 -14.42 18.73 5.10
CA ILE A 132 -14.54 17.28 5.32
C ILE A 132 -15.32 16.93 6.59
N SER A 133 -15.83 17.91 7.35
CA SER A 133 -16.42 17.71 8.68
C SER A 133 -17.62 16.75 8.68
N GLU A 134 -18.41 16.73 7.60
CA GLU A 134 -19.56 15.85 7.44
C GLU A 134 -19.25 14.50 6.78
N LEU A 135 -18.05 14.35 6.19
CA LEU A 135 -17.62 13.11 5.54
C LEU A 135 -17.30 12.00 6.55
N ALA A 136 -17.12 10.78 6.04
CA ALA A 136 -16.64 9.66 6.83
C ALA A 136 -15.20 9.93 7.32
N GLY A 137 -15.00 10.05 8.63
CA GLY A 137 -13.68 10.13 9.25
C GLY A 137 -13.23 8.79 9.81
N GLN A 138 -12.00 8.71 10.32
CA GLN A 138 -11.42 7.47 10.85
C GLN A 138 -12.24 6.80 11.98
N TYR A 139 -13.04 7.57 12.72
CA TYR A 139 -13.94 7.08 13.79
C TYR A 139 -15.40 6.94 13.35
N SER A 140 -15.73 7.28 12.09
CA SER A 140 -17.08 7.25 11.53
C SER A 140 -17.12 6.59 10.15
N ILE A 141 -16.21 5.63 9.90
CA ILE A 141 -16.03 4.91 8.62
C ILE A 141 -17.35 4.43 8.01
N SER A 142 -18.30 3.94 8.82
CA SER A 142 -19.61 3.46 8.34
C SER A 142 -20.36 4.47 7.49
N LYS A 143 -20.16 5.78 7.72
CA LYS A 143 -20.78 6.85 6.94
C LYS A 143 -20.46 6.74 5.44
N SER A 144 -19.29 6.20 5.09
CA SER A 144 -18.86 6.04 3.69
C SER A 144 -19.73 5.11 2.86
N LEU A 145 -20.56 4.29 3.52
CA LEU A 145 -21.48 3.35 2.88
C LEU A 145 -22.92 3.88 2.83
N GLU A 146 -23.18 5.07 3.38
CA GLU A 146 -24.50 5.69 3.38
C GLU A 146 -24.86 6.21 1.98
N SER A 147 -26.15 6.11 1.63
CA SER A 147 -26.65 6.66 0.36
C SER A 147 -26.46 8.18 0.33
N GLY A 148 -25.90 8.69 -0.77
CA GLY A 148 -25.63 10.12 -0.94
C GLY A 148 -24.34 10.62 -0.28
N HIS A 149 -23.49 9.74 0.26
CA HIS A 149 -22.17 10.14 0.74
C HIS A 149 -21.33 10.76 -0.40
N SER A 150 -20.65 11.88 -0.13
CA SER A 150 -20.00 12.68 -1.18
C SER A 150 -18.80 12.01 -1.83
N THR A 151 -18.20 11.02 -1.19
CA THR A 151 -17.12 10.19 -1.75
C THR A 151 -17.56 8.73 -1.80
N VAL A 152 -17.36 8.08 -2.95
CA VAL A 152 -17.73 6.68 -3.16
C VAL A 152 -16.55 5.96 -3.81
N ILE A 153 -16.22 4.78 -3.27
CA ILE A 153 -15.36 3.80 -3.94
C ILE A 153 -16.21 2.56 -4.21
N MET A 154 -16.17 2.04 -5.43
CA MET A 154 -16.99 0.90 -5.82
C MET A 154 -16.19 -0.11 -6.65
N ASN A 155 -16.38 -1.40 -6.37
CA ASN A 155 -15.93 -2.46 -7.27
C ASN A 155 -16.75 -2.39 -8.57
N LYS A 156 -16.09 -2.15 -9.70
CA LYS A 156 -16.75 -1.92 -11.00
C LYS A 156 -17.45 -3.18 -11.53
N LEU A 157 -17.03 -4.37 -11.10
CA LEU A 157 -17.60 -5.64 -11.55
C LEU A 157 -18.85 -6.02 -10.75
N THR A 158 -18.84 -5.80 -9.44
CA THR A 158 -19.91 -6.26 -8.53
C THR A 158 -20.87 -5.15 -8.13
N GLY A 159 -20.48 -3.89 -8.24
CA GLY A 159 -21.22 -2.75 -7.69
C GLY A 159 -21.11 -2.61 -6.17
N GLU A 160 -20.25 -3.39 -5.52
CA GLU A 160 -20.07 -3.34 -4.06
C GLU A 160 -19.34 -2.06 -3.65
N LEU A 161 -19.89 -1.35 -2.66
CA LEU A 161 -19.28 -0.18 -2.04
C LEU A 161 -18.11 -0.59 -1.14
N ILE A 162 -17.01 0.14 -1.24
CA ILE A 162 -15.82 -0.07 -0.43
C ILE A 162 -15.81 0.95 0.71
N ALA A 163 -15.85 0.43 1.94
CA ALA A 163 -15.77 1.23 3.15
C ALA A 163 -14.42 1.98 3.21
N HIS A 164 -14.49 3.27 3.50
CA HIS A 164 -13.35 4.16 3.53
C HIS A 164 -13.56 5.28 4.54
N TRP A 165 -12.53 6.09 4.72
CA TRP A 165 -12.62 7.38 5.39
C TRP A 165 -11.84 8.43 4.61
N VAL A 166 -12.08 9.68 4.91
CA VAL A 166 -11.57 10.84 4.19
C VAL A 166 -10.76 11.71 5.14
N GLU A 167 -9.64 12.22 4.66
CA GLU A 167 -8.86 13.23 5.35
C GLU A 167 -8.19 14.19 4.39
N LEU A 168 -7.89 15.37 4.91
CA LEU A 168 -7.01 16.34 4.27
C LEU A 168 -5.58 16.11 4.76
N ASP A 169 -4.61 16.29 3.87
CA ASP A 169 -3.21 16.21 4.23
C ASP A 169 -2.80 17.41 5.10
N VAL A 170 -2.64 17.18 6.40
CA VAL A 170 -2.31 18.25 7.36
C VAL A 170 -0.89 18.79 7.18
N ARG A 171 -0.07 18.14 6.35
CA ARG A 171 1.31 18.53 6.04
C ARG A 171 1.42 19.43 4.80
N SER A 172 0.30 19.75 4.15
CA SER A 172 0.26 20.63 2.99
C SER A 172 0.82 22.02 3.30
N GLU A 173 1.60 22.58 2.37
CA GLU A 173 2.09 23.95 2.46
C GLU A 173 0.95 24.95 2.19
N ALA A 174 0.96 26.09 2.89
CA ALA A 174 -0.15 27.05 2.87
C ALA A 174 -0.41 27.72 1.50
N ASP A 175 0.54 27.64 0.56
CA ASP A 175 0.43 28.17 -0.79
C ASP A 175 0.21 27.08 -1.86
N GLN A 176 -0.01 25.83 -1.44
CA GLN A 176 -0.29 24.70 -2.32
C GLN A 176 -1.71 24.15 -2.08
N PRO A 177 -2.34 23.52 -3.09
CA PRO A 177 -3.57 22.76 -2.88
C PRO A 177 -3.37 21.60 -1.88
N THR A 178 -4.37 21.39 -1.03
CA THR A 178 -4.37 20.30 -0.05
C THR A 178 -4.84 18.99 -0.68
N ILE A 179 -4.13 17.89 -0.38
CA ILE A 179 -4.55 16.56 -0.83
C ILE A 179 -5.77 16.12 -0.03
N LEU A 180 -6.79 15.67 -0.75
CA LEU A 180 -7.90 14.88 -0.23
C LEU A 180 -7.57 13.39 -0.38
N HIS A 181 -7.27 12.71 0.72
CA HIS A 181 -7.10 11.26 0.75
C HIS A 181 -8.43 10.55 0.96
N ILE A 182 -8.65 9.47 0.23
CA ILE A 182 -9.78 8.54 0.41
C ILE A 182 -9.20 7.17 0.81
N ARG A 183 -9.17 6.92 2.11
CA ARG A 183 -8.41 5.83 2.73
C ARG A 183 -9.23 4.56 2.82
N THR A 184 -8.83 3.52 2.09
CA THR A 184 -9.42 2.19 2.22
C THR A 184 -9.08 1.59 3.60
N ILE A 185 -10.00 0.82 4.17
CA ILE A 185 -9.81 0.26 5.53
C ILE A 185 -9.13 -1.12 5.56
N LYS A 186 -8.93 -1.72 4.38
CA LYS A 186 -8.24 -2.99 4.12
C LYS A 186 -7.68 -2.97 2.69
N ALA A 187 -6.84 -3.95 2.35
CA ALA A 187 -6.35 -4.12 0.98
C ALA A 187 -7.52 -4.25 -0.01
N LEU A 188 -7.35 -3.66 -1.20
CA LEU A 188 -8.26 -3.89 -2.33
C LEU A 188 -8.06 -5.31 -2.87
N GLU A 189 -9.06 -5.81 -3.58
CA GLU A 189 -8.97 -7.10 -4.25
C GLU A 189 -7.95 -7.03 -5.39
N HIS A 190 -7.19 -8.10 -5.59
CA HIS A 190 -6.24 -8.20 -6.70
C HIS A 190 -6.99 -8.34 -8.03
N ASN A 191 -6.39 -7.90 -9.14
CA ASN A 191 -6.97 -7.97 -10.49
C ASN A 191 -8.42 -7.46 -10.57
N THR A 192 -8.70 -6.32 -9.96
CA THR A 192 -10.06 -5.79 -9.82
C THR A 192 -10.11 -4.33 -10.27
N PRO A 193 -11.06 -3.97 -11.16
CA PRO A 193 -11.30 -2.58 -11.53
C PRO A 193 -12.18 -1.89 -10.49
N TYR A 194 -11.77 -0.69 -10.08
CA TYR A 194 -12.48 0.17 -9.15
C TYR A 194 -12.88 1.49 -9.81
N ILE A 195 -13.95 2.09 -9.27
CA ILE A 195 -14.40 3.43 -9.62
C ILE A 195 -14.37 4.28 -8.35
N VAL A 196 -13.84 5.49 -8.47
CA VAL A 196 -13.92 6.53 -7.44
C VAL A 196 -14.82 7.63 -7.96
N ILE A 197 -15.78 8.08 -7.13
CA ILE A 197 -16.75 9.12 -7.45
C ILE A 197 -16.74 10.15 -6.34
N ILE A 198 -16.68 11.43 -6.73
CA ILE A 198 -16.81 12.56 -5.82
C ILE A 198 -17.91 13.50 -6.34
N SER A 199 -18.88 13.80 -5.49
CA SER A 199 -20.00 14.69 -5.78
C SER A 199 -20.52 15.38 -4.52
N GLY A 200 -20.95 16.63 -4.63
CA GLY A 200 -21.55 17.36 -3.51
C GLY A 200 -20.58 17.74 -2.39
N LEU A 201 -19.26 17.80 -2.65
CA LEU A 201 -18.30 18.42 -1.74
C LEU A 201 -18.49 19.94 -1.74
N THR A 202 -18.54 20.52 -0.54
CA THR A 202 -18.59 21.96 -0.31
C THR A 202 -17.36 22.44 0.43
N ASP A 203 -17.03 23.72 0.33
CA ASP A 203 -16.03 24.38 1.16
C ASP A 203 -16.60 24.81 2.53
N GLU A 204 -15.76 25.44 3.38
CA GLU A 204 -16.19 25.95 4.70
C GLU A 204 -17.30 27.02 4.63
N SER A 205 -17.50 27.65 3.47
CA SER A 205 -18.58 28.63 3.25
C SER A 205 -19.90 27.97 2.81
N GLY A 206 -19.88 26.65 2.56
CA GLY A 206 -21.02 25.90 2.04
C GLY A 206 -21.21 25.99 0.53
N GLU A 207 -20.24 26.57 -0.19
CA GLU A 207 -20.26 26.63 -1.66
C GLU A 207 -19.68 25.36 -2.26
N LEU A 208 -20.17 24.92 -3.41
CA LEU A 208 -19.66 23.72 -4.06
C LEU A 208 -18.20 23.90 -4.48
N VAL A 209 -17.36 22.92 -4.13
CA VAL A 209 -15.96 22.90 -4.57
C VAL A 209 -15.91 22.80 -6.10
N PRO A 210 -15.11 23.62 -6.80
CA PRO A 210 -15.07 23.61 -8.26
C PRO A 210 -14.63 22.25 -8.84
N THR A 211 -15.29 21.86 -9.93
CA THR A 211 -14.87 20.71 -10.76
C THR A 211 -13.58 21.06 -11.50
N PRO A 212 -12.54 20.20 -11.51
CA PRO A 212 -11.35 20.41 -12.34
C PRO A 212 -11.72 20.56 -13.82
N GLU A 213 -11.14 21.55 -14.51
CA GLU A 213 -11.57 21.96 -15.85
C GLU A 213 -11.50 20.84 -16.89
N GLY A 214 -10.46 20.01 -16.85
CA GLY A 214 -10.31 18.87 -17.76
C GLY A 214 -11.41 17.82 -17.57
N PHE A 215 -11.74 17.49 -16.31
CA PHE A 215 -12.88 16.61 -16.00
C PHE A 215 -14.22 17.25 -16.37
N ALA A 216 -14.40 18.54 -16.09
CA ALA A 216 -15.62 19.29 -16.43
C ALA A 216 -15.89 19.24 -17.94
N ALA A 217 -14.85 19.42 -18.77
CA ALA A 217 -14.99 19.37 -20.22
C ALA A 217 -15.42 17.99 -20.75
N LEU A 218 -14.97 16.91 -20.10
CA LEU A 218 -15.41 15.54 -20.40
C LEU A 218 -16.88 15.32 -20.00
N ARG A 219 -17.26 15.77 -18.79
CA ARG A 219 -18.63 15.68 -18.25
C ARG A 219 -19.62 16.44 -19.11
N ASP A 220 -19.26 17.68 -19.49
CA ASP A 220 -20.17 18.65 -20.12
C ASP A 220 -20.11 18.63 -21.66
N GLN A 221 -19.39 17.67 -22.26
CA GLN A 221 -19.21 17.54 -23.72
C GLN A 221 -18.57 18.77 -24.41
N VAL A 222 -17.73 19.52 -23.68
CA VAL A 222 -17.01 20.66 -24.24
C VAL A 222 -15.73 20.17 -24.92
N ILE A 223 -15.52 20.55 -26.19
CA ILE A 223 -14.29 20.22 -26.94
C ILE A 223 -13.13 21.06 -26.41
N THR A 224 -11.97 20.43 -26.29
CA THR A 224 -10.76 21.04 -25.74
C THR A 224 -9.60 21.06 -26.72
N SER A 225 -8.59 21.88 -26.44
CA SER A 225 -7.31 21.90 -27.14
C SER A 225 -6.40 20.70 -26.78
N SER A 226 -6.69 20.00 -25.68
CA SER A 226 -5.85 18.94 -25.13
C SER A 226 -6.15 17.59 -25.81
N ILE A 227 -5.16 17.10 -26.56
CA ILE A 227 -5.27 15.81 -27.27
C ILE A 227 -5.51 14.63 -26.32
N ASP A 228 -4.93 14.66 -25.11
CA ASP A 228 -5.13 13.62 -24.09
C ASP A 228 -6.59 13.56 -23.63
N ILE A 229 -7.19 14.72 -23.32
CA ILE A 229 -8.60 14.81 -22.94
C ILE A 229 -9.50 14.30 -24.06
N GLU A 230 -9.26 14.70 -25.31
CA GLU A 230 -10.06 14.25 -26.43
C GLU A 230 -9.94 12.73 -26.68
N ASN A 231 -8.74 12.16 -26.52
CA ASN A 231 -8.52 10.72 -26.67
C ASN A 231 -9.27 9.90 -25.60
N ARG A 232 -9.41 10.44 -24.39
CA ARG A 232 -10.09 9.78 -23.25
C ARG A 232 -11.61 9.98 -23.25
N ARG A 233 -12.14 10.86 -24.10
CA ARG A 233 -13.58 11.21 -24.13
C ARG A 233 -14.50 9.99 -24.23
N SER A 234 -14.17 9.03 -25.09
CA SER A 234 -14.98 7.82 -25.27
C SER A 234 -15.01 6.92 -24.02
N GLU A 235 -13.87 6.81 -23.32
CA GLU A 235 -13.75 6.04 -22.09
C GLU A 235 -14.54 6.69 -20.95
N PHE A 236 -14.48 8.02 -20.83
CA PHE A 236 -15.30 8.77 -19.88
C PHE A 236 -16.79 8.70 -20.19
N GLN A 237 -17.20 8.66 -21.46
CA GLN A 237 -18.63 8.42 -21.79
C GLN A 237 -19.10 7.05 -21.31
N ASN A 238 -18.25 6.03 -21.40
CA ASN A 238 -18.56 4.72 -20.84
C ASN A 238 -18.60 4.76 -19.32
N LEU A 239 -17.70 5.50 -18.66
CA LEU A 239 -17.73 5.72 -17.21
C LEU A 239 -19.03 6.41 -16.77
N PHE A 240 -19.41 7.51 -17.41
CA PHE A 240 -20.65 8.23 -17.07
C PHE A 240 -21.88 7.35 -17.32
N SER A 241 -21.94 6.65 -18.44
CA SER A 241 -23.03 5.69 -18.69
C SER A 241 -23.09 4.60 -17.63
N TRP A 242 -21.93 4.13 -17.15
CA TRP A 242 -21.88 3.16 -16.06
C TRP A 242 -22.38 3.75 -14.74
N ILE A 243 -21.97 4.98 -14.39
CA ILE A 243 -22.40 5.68 -13.17
C ILE A 243 -23.91 5.89 -13.18
N ASP A 244 -24.48 6.37 -14.29
CA ASP A 244 -25.93 6.60 -14.47
C ASP A 244 -26.76 5.32 -14.32
N VAL A 245 -26.21 4.17 -14.75
CA VAL A 245 -26.90 2.87 -14.66
C VAL A 245 -26.78 2.22 -13.27
N ASN A 246 -25.66 2.42 -12.57
CA ASN A 246 -25.33 1.66 -11.36
C ASN A 246 -25.42 2.49 -10.07
N THR A 247 -25.66 3.80 -10.15
CA THR A 247 -25.74 4.70 -8.99
C THR A 247 -26.90 5.66 -9.14
N ASP A 248 -27.32 6.28 -8.03
CA ASP A 248 -28.33 7.35 -8.02
C ASP A 248 -27.71 8.75 -8.23
N ILE A 249 -26.42 8.83 -8.60
CA ILE A 249 -25.66 10.09 -8.73
C ILE A 249 -25.83 10.63 -10.14
N SER A 250 -26.40 11.83 -10.27
CA SER A 250 -26.52 12.50 -11.57
C SER A 250 -25.15 12.89 -12.12
N ILE A 251 -24.92 12.65 -13.41
CA ILE A 251 -23.66 13.03 -14.09
C ILE A 251 -23.37 14.52 -13.93
N SER A 252 -24.39 15.39 -13.95
CA SER A 252 -24.23 16.83 -13.75
C SER A 252 -23.78 17.24 -12.34
N GLN A 253 -23.84 16.35 -11.35
CA GLN A 253 -23.42 16.58 -9.98
C GLN A 253 -21.98 16.11 -9.70
N LEU A 254 -21.35 15.42 -10.64
CA LEU A 254 -20.00 14.91 -10.49
C LEU A 254 -18.98 16.06 -10.45
N GLN A 255 -18.18 16.11 -9.39
CA GLN A 255 -17.02 17.01 -9.31
C GLN A 255 -15.75 16.33 -9.82
N THR A 256 -15.60 15.02 -9.60
CA THR A 256 -14.62 14.19 -10.29
C THR A 256 -15.03 12.73 -10.19
N ALA A 257 -14.61 11.92 -11.16
CA ALA A 257 -14.73 10.48 -11.13
C ALA A 257 -13.64 9.87 -12.02
N TRP A 258 -13.10 8.73 -11.60
CA TRP A 258 -12.09 8.03 -12.38
C TRP A 258 -12.11 6.54 -12.08
N THR A 259 -11.42 5.77 -12.92
CA THR A 259 -11.25 4.32 -12.75
C THR A 259 -9.79 3.96 -12.60
N PHE A 260 -9.52 2.85 -11.93
CA PHE A 260 -8.20 2.22 -11.90
C PHE A 260 -8.35 0.70 -11.77
N HIS A 261 -7.34 -0.06 -12.18
CA HIS A 261 -7.31 -1.52 -12.07
C HIS A 261 -6.15 -1.97 -11.18
N THR A 262 -6.41 -2.85 -10.21
CA THR A 262 -5.37 -3.37 -9.30
C THR A 262 -4.54 -4.49 -9.93
N SER A 263 -3.27 -4.57 -9.54
CA SER A 263 -2.32 -5.60 -9.99
C SER A 263 -2.83 -7.01 -9.67
N SER A 264 -2.42 -8.00 -10.48
CA SER A 264 -2.70 -9.41 -10.21
C SER A 264 -1.73 -9.98 -9.16
N THR A 265 -2.16 -11.02 -8.44
CA THR A 265 -1.27 -11.76 -7.52
C THR A 265 0.01 -12.24 -8.23
N GLU A 266 -0.14 -12.77 -9.45
CA GLU A 266 0.99 -13.27 -10.25
C GLU A 266 2.02 -12.18 -10.55
N SER A 267 1.54 -10.98 -10.90
CA SER A 267 2.41 -9.82 -11.17
C SER A 267 3.11 -9.30 -9.91
N MET A 268 2.48 -9.41 -8.74
CA MET A 268 3.03 -8.93 -7.47
C MET A 268 4.05 -9.90 -6.85
N ILE A 269 3.73 -11.20 -6.78
CA ILE A 269 4.55 -12.18 -6.04
C ILE A 269 5.07 -13.33 -6.88
N GLY A 270 4.67 -13.48 -8.14
CA GLY A 270 5.15 -14.56 -9.03
C GLY A 270 6.68 -14.62 -9.15
N PRO A 271 7.38 -13.49 -9.40
CA PRO A 271 8.85 -13.44 -9.38
C PRO A 271 9.47 -13.90 -8.06
N LEU A 272 8.90 -13.48 -6.92
CA LEU A 272 9.39 -13.84 -5.59
C LEU A 272 9.13 -15.33 -5.28
N ILE A 273 7.98 -15.87 -5.68
CA ILE A 273 7.65 -17.30 -5.58
C ILE A 273 8.64 -18.13 -6.42
N SER A 274 8.93 -17.70 -7.65
CA SER A 274 9.92 -18.38 -8.50
C SER A 274 11.31 -18.36 -7.87
N MET A 275 11.71 -17.23 -7.29
CA MET A 275 12.98 -17.08 -6.57
C MET A 275 13.06 -18.01 -5.37
N ARG A 276 11.99 -18.06 -4.56
CA ARG A 276 11.88 -18.98 -3.42
C ARG A 276 11.98 -20.44 -3.88
N ASN A 277 11.25 -20.83 -4.92
CA ASN A 277 11.20 -22.22 -5.37
C ASN A 277 12.57 -22.69 -5.87
N ASP A 278 13.25 -21.88 -6.69
CA ASP A 278 14.64 -22.17 -7.12
C ASP A 278 15.60 -22.20 -5.91
N ALA A 279 15.42 -21.31 -4.92
CA ALA A 279 16.26 -21.29 -3.72
C ALA A 279 16.07 -22.55 -2.85
N LEU A 280 14.83 -23.00 -2.65
CA LEU A 280 14.51 -24.21 -1.90
C LEU A 280 15.00 -25.46 -2.63
N GLU A 281 14.87 -25.54 -3.96
CA GLU A 281 15.41 -26.65 -4.76
C GLU A 281 16.93 -26.76 -4.62
N ARG A 282 17.65 -25.64 -4.72
CA ARG A 282 19.11 -25.58 -4.55
C ARG A 282 19.55 -25.92 -3.12
N THR A 283 18.76 -25.49 -2.14
CA THR A 283 19.05 -25.67 -0.73
C THR A 283 18.86 -27.13 -0.30
N GLY A 284 17.84 -27.82 -0.82
CA GLY A 284 17.46 -29.15 -0.32
C GLY A 284 17.17 -29.10 1.19
N GLU A 285 17.86 -29.91 1.98
CA GLU A 285 17.78 -29.88 3.46
C GLU A 285 18.77 -28.90 4.12
N GLY A 286 19.33 -27.98 3.34
CA GLY A 286 20.35 -27.01 3.74
C GLY A 286 21.70 -27.25 3.06
N ILE A 287 22.39 -26.17 2.71
CA ILE A 287 23.68 -26.22 2.00
C ILE A 287 24.83 -26.37 2.99
N SER A 288 24.99 -25.41 3.90
CA SER A 288 25.93 -25.46 5.02
C SER A 288 25.55 -24.46 6.11
N CYS A 289 26.04 -24.68 7.33
CA CYS A 289 26.13 -23.66 8.36
C CYS A 289 27.44 -23.81 9.13
N THR A 290 27.96 -22.69 9.62
CA THR A 290 29.18 -22.62 10.42
C THR A 290 28.88 -21.85 11.70
N VAL A 291 29.18 -22.45 12.84
CA VAL A 291 29.19 -21.75 14.13
C VAL A 291 30.53 -21.03 14.27
N GLU A 292 30.48 -19.71 14.48
CA GLU A 292 31.67 -18.87 14.66
C GLU A 292 31.90 -18.52 16.13
N SER A 293 30.82 -18.31 16.89
CA SER A 293 30.86 -18.11 18.34
C SER A 293 29.74 -18.89 19.01
N ASN A 294 30.02 -19.39 20.21
CA ASN A 294 29.08 -20.01 21.13
C ASN A 294 29.49 -19.63 22.55
N GLU A 295 28.75 -18.70 23.15
CA GLU A 295 29.06 -18.13 24.46
C GLU A 295 27.93 -18.43 25.44
N LEU A 296 28.26 -19.02 26.60
CA LEU A 296 27.36 -19.10 27.74
C LEU A 296 27.39 -17.78 28.49
N ILE A 297 26.29 -17.04 28.42
CA ILE A 297 26.11 -15.76 29.11
C ILE A 297 25.63 -16.01 30.54
N THR A 298 26.17 -15.22 31.48
CA THR A 298 25.78 -15.26 32.90
C THR A 298 25.20 -13.93 33.36
N GLU A 299 24.14 -13.97 34.15
CA GLU A 299 23.49 -12.82 34.81
C GLU A 299 23.50 -13.05 36.31
N ASP A 300 23.97 -12.07 37.10
CA ASP A 300 24.15 -12.18 38.55
C ASP A 300 24.87 -13.46 39.00
N ASP A 301 25.97 -13.80 38.31
CA ASP A 301 26.79 -15.01 38.49
C ASP A 301 26.06 -16.35 38.20
N ASN A 302 24.83 -16.32 37.65
CA ASN A 302 24.08 -17.51 37.23
C ASN A 302 24.08 -17.66 35.72
N ALA A 303 24.14 -18.91 35.22
CA ALA A 303 23.97 -19.19 33.80
C ALA A 303 22.58 -18.76 33.30
N SER A 304 22.55 -17.97 32.23
CA SER A 304 21.33 -17.36 31.67
C SER A 304 20.94 -17.99 30.34
N HIS A 305 21.83 -18.03 29.36
CA HIS A 305 21.54 -18.57 28.03
C HIS A 305 22.84 -18.77 27.23
N TRP A 306 22.77 -19.56 26.16
CA TRP A 306 23.81 -19.55 25.12
C TRP A 306 23.45 -18.55 24.04
N LEU A 307 24.43 -17.75 23.62
CA LEU A 307 24.38 -16.94 22.42
C LEU A 307 25.31 -17.56 21.37
N ILE A 308 24.72 -18.08 20.31
CA ILE A 308 25.42 -18.67 19.17
C ILE A 308 25.31 -17.71 18.00
N SER A 309 26.44 -17.45 17.33
CA SER A 309 26.46 -16.69 16.09
C SER A 309 27.31 -17.40 15.05
N GLY A 310 26.96 -17.20 13.78
CA GLY A 310 27.75 -17.72 12.68
C GLY A 310 27.09 -17.44 11.34
N THR A 311 27.30 -18.31 10.35
CA THR A 311 26.72 -18.17 9.02
C THR A 311 26.00 -19.41 8.55
N PHE A 312 25.03 -19.23 7.65
CA PHE A 312 24.46 -20.29 6.83
C PHE A 312 24.59 -19.91 5.36
N THR A 313 24.73 -20.91 4.49
CA THR A 313 24.85 -20.67 3.05
C THR A 313 23.47 -20.56 2.41
N ALA A 314 23.19 -19.45 1.73
CA ALA A 314 21.96 -19.22 0.99
C ALA A 314 22.21 -18.88 -0.49
N PRO A 315 21.32 -19.28 -1.42
CA PRO A 315 21.33 -18.80 -2.79
C PRO A 315 21.09 -17.28 -2.88
N GLN A 316 21.99 -16.58 -3.55
CA GLN A 316 21.91 -15.14 -3.82
C GLN A 316 21.42 -14.90 -5.24
N TYR A 317 20.48 -13.96 -5.39
CA TYR A 317 19.90 -13.50 -6.66
C TYR A 317 20.18 -12.02 -6.90
N THR A 318 20.57 -11.27 -5.87
CA THR A 318 21.08 -9.91 -6.05
C THR A 318 22.46 -9.90 -6.70
N GLU A 319 22.73 -8.87 -7.51
CA GLU A 319 24.02 -8.66 -8.19
C GLU A 319 25.17 -8.38 -7.21
N SER A 320 24.83 -7.92 -6.00
CA SER A 320 25.75 -7.64 -4.90
C SER A 320 25.07 -7.97 -3.57
N PHE A 321 25.87 -8.34 -2.57
CA PHE A 321 25.42 -8.46 -1.19
C PHE A 321 25.24 -7.09 -0.51
N PHE A 322 26.12 -6.13 -0.85
CA PHE A 322 26.14 -4.80 -0.25
C PHE A 322 25.21 -3.83 -0.99
N PRO A 323 24.61 -2.86 -0.28
CA PRO A 323 23.74 -1.87 -0.90
C PRO A 323 24.53 -0.82 -1.72
N PRO A 324 23.89 -0.19 -2.71
CA PRO A 324 22.61 -0.58 -3.31
C PRO A 324 22.79 -1.80 -4.23
N ALA A 325 21.80 -2.69 -4.30
CA ALA A 325 21.86 -3.89 -5.15
C ALA A 325 20.49 -4.18 -5.80
N LEU A 326 20.51 -4.66 -7.03
CA LEU A 326 19.34 -5.18 -7.75
C LEU A 326 19.38 -6.70 -7.80
N ILE A 327 18.22 -7.33 -7.91
CA ILE A 327 18.04 -8.71 -8.33
C ILE A 327 18.41 -8.85 -9.81
N ARG A 328 19.24 -9.85 -10.10
CA ARG A 328 19.57 -10.26 -11.46
C ARG A 328 18.37 -10.94 -12.10
N ARG A 329 18.01 -10.53 -13.31
CA ARG A 329 16.84 -11.04 -14.05
C ARG A 329 17.21 -11.68 -15.38
N THR A 330 16.29 -12.47 -15.92
CA THR A 330 16.45 -13.17 -17.21
C THR A 330 16.59 -12.19 -18.38
N SER A 331 15.77 -11.13 -18.41
CA SER A 331 15.90 -10.01 -19.36
C SER A 331 15.28 -8.73 -18.78
N ALA A 332 15.23 -7.65 -19.58
CA ALA A 332 14.55 -6.42 -19.19
C ALA A 332 13.02 -6.57 -19.18
N GLU A 333 12.48 -7.55 -19.91
CA GLU A 333 11.04 -7.80 -20.06
C GLU A 333 10.53 -9.00 -19.23
N ASP A 334 11.46 -9.84 -18.74
CA ASP A 334 11.17 -11.00 -17.89
C ASP A 334 11.72 -10.77 -16.49
N ARG A 335 10.79 -10.55 -15.53
CA ARG A 335 11.10 -10.27 -14.13
C ARG A 335 11.61 -11.46 -13.33
N THR A 336 11.69 -12.65 -13.93
CA THR A 336 12.13 -13.88 -13.25
C THR A 336 13.55 -13.72 -12.69
N PRO A 337 13.74 -13.84 -11.36
CA PRO A 337 15.06 -13.75 -10.73
C PRO A 337 15.97 -14.90 -11.14
N VAL A 338 17.27 -14.62 -11.27
CA VAL A 338 18.29 -15.57 -11.70
C VAL A 338 19.34 -15.72 -10.62
N PHE A 339 19.59 -16.97 -10.24
CA PHE A 339 20.68 -17.33 -9.32
C PHE A 339 22.03 -16.73 -9.77
N VAL A 340 22.74 -16.11 -8.82
CA VAL A 340 24.06 -15.51 -9.03
C VAL A 340 25.15 -16.41 -8.45
N GLU A 341 25.11 -16.62 -7.14
CA GLU A 341 26.06 -17.44 -6.40
C GLU A 341 25.47 -17.91 -5.07
N ASN A 342 26.16 -18.80 -4.36
CA ASN A 342 25.85 -19.09 -2.97
C ASN A 342 26.62 -18.12 -2.07
N ARG A 343 25.99 -17.66 -0.99
CA ARG A 343 26.53 -16.64 -0.08
C ARG A 343 26.36 -17.05 1.37
N GLU A 344 27.35 -16.72 2.20
CA GLU A 344 27.25 -16.85 3.65
C GLU A 344 26.43 -15.70 4.23
N ILE A 345 25.36 -16.05 4.94
CA ILE A 345 24.42 -15.12 5.59
C ILE A 345 24.55 -15.28 7.10
N PRO A 346 24.75 -14.18 7.86
CA PRO A 346 24.82 -14.22 9.31
C PRO A 346 23.52 -14.72 9.97
N PHE A 347 23.66 -15.50 11.04
CA PHE A 347 22.57 -15.84 11.95
C PHE A 347 22.99 -15.61 13.40
N TRP A 348 21.97 -15.43 14.25
CA TRP A 348 22.10 -15.41 15.71
C TRP A 348 21.04 -16.30 16.32
N LEU A 349 21.45 -17.09 17.31
CA LEU A 349 20.60 -18.04 18.00
C LEU A 349 20.80 -17.89 19.50
N VAL A 350 19.73 -17.58 20.21
CA VAL A 350 19.68 -17.70 21.67
C VAL A 350 19.09 -19.06 22.02
N ILE A 351 19.79 -19.82 22.86
CA ILE A 351 19.27 -21.04 23.48
C ILE A 351 19.08 -20.74 24.98
N PRO A 352 17.86 -20.84 25.52
CA PRO A 352 17.62 -20.52 26.92
C PRO A 352 18.24 -21.56 27.85
N TYR A 353 18.66 -21.14 29.04
CA TYR A 353 19.12 -22.07 30.07
C TYR A 353 17.97 -22.88 30.68
N SER A 354 16.72 -22.41 30.55
CA SER A 354 15.54 -23.18 30.95
C SER A 354 15.48 -24.56 30.29
N ALA A 355 15.95 -24.72 29.06
CA ALA A 355 16.03 -26.02 28.36
C ALA A 355 16.82 -27.10 29.14
N ILE A 356 17.74 -26.68 30.02
CA ILE A 356 18.47 -27.58 30.92
C ILE A 356 17.72 -27.79 32.23
N THR A 357 17.23 -26.72 32.85
CA THR A 357 16.65 -26.79 34.20
C THR A 357 15.33 -27.55 34.23
N ILE A 358 14.51 -27.44 33.17
CA ILE A 358 13.26 -28.20 33.05
C ILE A 358 13.43 -29.54 32.31
N GLN A 359 14.61 -29.80 31.73
CA GLN A 359 14.90 -30.99 30.92
C GLN A 359 13.90 -31.21 29.77
N GLU A 360 13.58 -30.14 29.04
CA GLU A 360 12.76 -30.16 27.83
C GLU A 360 13.47 -29.32 26.75
N PRO A 361 13.69 -29.83 25.52
CA PRO A 361 14.32 -29.04 24.46
C PRO A 361 13.45 -27.82 24.13
N ALA A 362 14.08 -26.65 24.02
CA ALA A 362 13.39 -25.41 23.70
C ALA A 362 12.85 -25.44 22.26
N ASP A 363 11.61 -25.01 22.06
CA ASP A 363 11.04 -24.92 20.71
C ASP A 363 11.73 -23.82 19.90
N LEU A 364 12.09 -24.13 18.66
CA LEU A 364 12.70 -23.17 17.75
C LEU A 364 11.67 -22.14 17.28
N ILE A 365 11.96 -20.86 17.51
CA ILE A 365 11.15 -19.74 17.06
C ILE A 365 11.99 -18.82 16.20
N ILE A 366 11.47 -18.48 15.03
CA ILE A 366 12.09 -17.57 14.07
C ILE A 366 11.78 -16.13 14.48
N TRP A 367 12.81 -15.31 14.61
CA TRP A 367 12.71 -13.92 15.04
C TRP A 367 12.75 -12.94 13.88
N GLY A 368 11.81 -12.00 13.86
CA GLY A 368 11.83 -10.82 13.01
C GLY A 368 12.11 -9.53 13.76
N HIS A 369 13.15 -8.80 13.36
CA HIS A 369 13.58 -7.57 14.02
C HIS A 369 12.83 -6.32 13.55
N GLY A 370 12.85 -5.27 14.39
CA GLY A 370 12.26 -3.96 14.09
C GLY A 370 12.97 -3.19 12.96
N PHE A 371 12.39 -2.06 12.55
CA PHE A 371 12.90 -1.27 11.42
C PHE A 371 14.32 -0.75 11.71
N LEU A 372 15.24 -0.93 10.77
CA LEU A 372 16.68 -0.61 10.93
C LEU A 372 17.35 -1.36 12.10
N GLY A 373 16.79 -2.49 12.51
CA GLY A 373 17.44 -3.45 13.42
C GLY A 373 18.35 -4.43 12.67
N ASN A 374 18.74 -5.50 13.36
CA ASN A 374 19.49 -6.61 12.77
C ASN A 374 19.06 -7.95 13.38
N GLY A 375 19.59 -9.05 12.85
CA GLY A 375 19.22 -10.41 13.25
C GLY A 375 19.66 -10.84 14.66
N ASN A 376 20.34 -9.99 15.44
CA ASN A 376 20.84 -10.36 16.77
C ASN A 376 19.69 -10.62 17.77
N THR A 377 19.65 -11.84 18.31
CA THR A 377 18.59 -12.30 19.22
C THR A 377 18.93 -12.18 20.71
N ASN A 378 20.11 -11.66 21.07
CA ASN A 378 20.58 -11.59 22.46
C ASN A 378 19.60 -10.89 23.41
N ALA A 379 18.96 -9.81 22.95
CA ALA A 379 17.98 -9.06 23.75
C ALA A 379 16.70 -9.85 24.10
N LEU A 380 16.52 -11.03 23.51
CA LEU A 380 15.35 -11.88 23.70
C LEU A 380 15.58 -12.99 24.74
N SER A 381 16.74 -13.02 25.39
CA SER A 381 17.10 -14.05 26.38
C SER A 381 16.08 -14.18 27.52
N GLY A 382 15.46 -13.07 27.95
CA GLY A 382 14.40 -13.07 28.94
C GLY A 382 13.17 -13.85 28.47
N TRP A 383 12.66 -13.52 27.28
CA TRP A 383 11.52 -14.23 26.68
C TRP A 383 11.85 -15.70 26.42
N ALA A 384 13.07 -15.96 25.94
CA ALA A 384 13.56 -17.31 25.67
C ALA A 384 13.53 -18.17 26.95
N ASN A 385 14.06 -17.65 28.06
CA ASN A 385 14.09 -18.36 29.33
C ASN A 385 12.70 -18.57 29.92
N GLU A 386 11.86 -17.53 29.94
CA GLU A 386 10.51 -17.57 30.48
C GLU A 386 9.63 -18.63 29.79
N ASN A 387 9.83 -18.82 28.48
CA ASN A 387 8.94 -19.63 27.64
C ASN A 387 9.58 -20.91 27.08
N ASN A 388 10.80 -21.24 27.52
CA ASN A 388 11.61 -22.34 26.95
C ASN A 388 11.64 -22.31 25.40
N ALA A 389 11.99 -21.16 24.84
CA ALA A 389 11.99 -20.90 23.40
C ALA A 389 13.39 -20.54 22.90
N ALA A 390 13.91 -21.28 21.91
CA ALA A 390 15.16 -20.95 21.25
C ALA A 390 14.87 -19.97 20.10
N MET A 391 15.55 -18.83 20.06
CA MET A 391 15.23 -17.75 19.11
C MET A 391 16.31 -17.57 18.06
N LEU A 392 15.96 -17.83 16.79
CA LEU A 392 16.84 -17.78 15.63
C LEU A 392 16.50 -16.58 14.74
N GLY A 393 17.47 -15.72 14.46
CA GLY A 393 17.30 -14.53 13.64
C GLY A 393 18.36 -14.35 12.57
N THR A 394 17.97 -13.70 11.48
CA THR A 394 18.85 -13.09 10.46
C THR A 394 18.28 -11.73 10.05
N SER A 395 19.08 -10.91 9.36
CA SER A 395 18.71 -9.52 9.06
C SER A 395 17.77 -9.39 7.86
N PHE A 396 16.82 -8.46 7.96
CA PHE A 396 15.97 -7.97 6.88
C PHE A 396 16.72 -6.96 6.01
N TYR A 397 17.78 -7.40 5.31
CA TYR A 397 18.51 -6.56 4.35
C TYR A 397 17.53 -5.84 3.41
N GLY A 398 17.80 -4.58 3.08
CA GLY A 398 16.83 -3.63 2.56
C GLY A 398 16.22 -2.73 3.65
N TRP A 399 16.07 -3.21 4.89
CA TRP A 399 15.56 -2.48 6.05
C TRP A 399 16.30 -2.81 7.35
N ALA A 400 17.54 -3.27 7.25
CA ALA A 400 18.41 -3.50 8.39
C ALA A 400 19.27 -2.26 8.67
N ASP A 401 20.01 -2.26 9.78
CA ASP A 401 20.90 -1.16 10.16
C ASP A 401 21.96 -0.83 9.08
N ASP A 402 22.36 -1.81 8.26
CA ASP A 402 23.28 -1.62 7.13
C ASP A 402 22.66 -0.83 5.96
N ASP A 403 21.34 -0.69 5.91
CA ASP A 403 20.62 -0.01 4.82
C ASP A 403 20.41 1.49 5.06
N PHE A 404 20.71 2.01 6.25
CA PHE A 404 20.37 3.38 6.63
C PHE A 404 20.79 4.42 5.57
N ALA A 405 22.05 4.40 5.16
CA ALA A 405 22.58 5.31 4.16
C ALA A 405 21.94 5.11 2.78
N SER A 406 21.61 3.87 2.41
CA SER A 406 20.97 3.59 1.12
C SER A 406 19.53 4.11 1.07
N ILE A 407 18.82 4.10 2.20
CA ILE A 407 17.48 4.69 2.33
C ILE A 407 17.57 6.22 2.28
N GLU A 408 18.58 6.83 2.92
CA GLU A 408 18.85 8.27 2.79
C GLU A 408 19.07 8.68 1.31
N TYR A 409 19.80 7.85 0.54
CA TYR A 409 19.94 8.09 -0.90
C TYR A 409 18.62 7.89 -1.67
N ALA A 410 17.80 6.92 -1.28
CA ALA A 410 16.52 6.65 -1.94
C ALA A 410 15.50 7.77 -1.75
N VAL A 411 15.46 8.44 -0.59
CA VAL A 411 14.59 9.61 -0.39
C VAL A 411 15.04 10.84 -1.20
N LEU A 412 16.31 10.91 -1.61
CA LEU A 412 16.81 11.95 -2.52
C LEU A 412 16.63 11.60 -4.00
N ASN A 413 16.69 10.31 -4.33
CA ASN A 413 16.46 9.80 -5.68
C ASN A 413 15.71 8.46 -5.60
N MET A 414 14.42 8.51 -5.91
CA MET A 414 13.52 7.37 -5.74
C MET A 414 13.85 6.17 -6.62
N HIS A 415 14.69 6.34 -7.64
CA HIS A 415 15.26 5.21 -8.38
C HIS A 415 15.89 4.14 -7.46
N TYR A 416 16.47 4.55 -6.34
CA TYR A 416 17.11 3.63 -5.41
C TYR A 416 16.12 2.86 -4.50
N PHE A 417 14.84 3.22 -4.45
CA PHE A 417 13.85 2.40 -3.74
C PHE A 417 13.66 1.02 -4.38
N GLN A 418 13.89 0.89 -5.69
CA GLN A 418 13.91 -0.44 -6.32
C GLN A 418 15.04 -1.31 -5.73
N HIS A 419 16.23 -0.74 -5.53
CA HIS A 419 17.36 -1.48 -4.96
C HIS A 419 17.06 -1.90 -3.53
N GLN A 420 16.47 -1.00 -2.75
CA GLN A 420 16.04 -1.28 -1.38
C GLN A 420 15.00 -2.43 -1.33
N ALA A 421 13.94 -2.33 -2.13
CA ALA A 421 12.88 -3.35 -2.18
C ALA A 421 13.40 -4.73 -2.63
N GLU A 422 14.30 -4.77 -3.60
CA GLU A 422 14.87 -6.02 -4.10
C GLU A 422 15.88 -6.66 -3.13
N ARG A 423 16.59 -5.86 -2.32
CA ARG A 423 17.34 -6.42 -1.18
C ARG A 423 16.40 -7.04 -0.15
N LEU A 424 15.24 -6.43 0.09
CA LEU A 424 14.22 -6.97 1.00
C LEU A 424 13.63 -8.29 0.50
N GLU A 425 13.38 -8.41 -0.81
CA GLU A 425 13.02 -9.69 -1.44
C GLU A 425 14.07 -10.77 -1.20
N GLN A 426 15.37 -10.47 -1.39
CA GLN A 426 16.46 -11.39 -1.07
C GLN A 426 16.48 -11.77 0.43
N ALA A 427 16.19 -10.82 1.32
CA ALA A 427 16.13 -11.10 2.75
C ALA A 427 14.99 -12.05 3.11
N MET A 428 13.83 -11.98 2.44
CA MET A 428 12.75 -12.96 2.65
C MET A 428 13.20 -14.37 2.25
N ILE A 429 13.95 -14.51 1.16
CA ILE A 429 14.52 -15.80 0.75
C ILE A 429 15.57 -16.30 1.73
N ASN A 430 16.41 -15.41 2.26
CA ASN A 430 17.37 -15.77 3.31
C ASN A 430 16.66 -16.33 4.56
N GLN A 431 15.53 -15.76 4.97
CA GLN A 431 14.73 -16.27 6.09
C GLN A 431 14.20 -17.69 5.79
N VAL A 432 13.60 -17.91 4.61
CA VAL A 432 13.10 -19.23 4.20
C VAL A 432 14.22 -20.28 4.19
N VAL A 433 15.38 -19.94 3.63
CA VAL A 433 16.53 -20.84 3.55
C VAL A 433 17.15 -21.10 4.93
N MET A 434 17.18 -20.10 5.81
CA MET A 434 17.62 -20.27 7.20
C MET A 434 16.76 -21.32 7.90
N ILE A 435 15.43 -21.19 7.82
CA ILE A 435 14.48 -22.13 8.44
C ILE A 435 14.76 -23.55 7.94
N LYS A 436 14.79 -23.74 6.61
CA LYS A 436 15.02 -25.04 5.99
C LYS A 436 16.36 -25.66 6.42
N THR A 437 17.41 -24.84 6.51
CA THR A 437 18.76 -25.27 6.90
C THR A 437 18.84 -25.72 8.37
N PHE A 438 18.20 -24.98 9.28
CA PHE A 438 18.18 -25.30 10.72
C PHE A 438 17.21 -26.43 11.09
N MET A 439 16.21 -26.70 10.25
CA MET A 439 15.41 -27.93 10.33
C MET A 439 16.13 -29.15 9.77
N GLY A 440 17.00 -28.97 8.77
CA GLY A 440 17.72 -30.04 8.10
C GLY A 440 19.13 -30.24 8.64
N ILE A 441 20.16 -29.95 7.84
CA ILE A 441 21.55 -30.31 8.15
C ILE A 441 22.10 -29.67 9.44
N CYS A 442 21.52 -28.55 9.89
CA CYS A 442 21.96 -27.83 11.09
C CYS A 442 21.09 -28.12 12.32
N SER A 443 20.15 -29.06 12.22
CA SER A 443 19.28 -29.46 13.33
C SER A 443 20.00 -30.19 14.46
N ASP A 444 21.23 -30.65 14.22
CA ASP A 444 21.96 -31.57 15.11
C ASP A 444 23.42 -31.14 15.35
N LEU A 445 23.66 -29.83 15.35
CA LEU A 445 24.97 -29.25 15.63
C LEU A 445 25.45 -29.65 17.05
N PRO A 446 26.76 -29.90 17.25
CA PRO A 446 27.31 -30.19 18.58
C PRO A 446 26.97 -29.12 19.63
N ASP A 447 26.89 -27.85 19.20
CA ASP A 447 26.54 -26.71 20.04
C ASP A 447 25.11 -26.75 20.58
N PHE A 448 24.23 -27.59 20.02
CA PHE A 448 22.86 -27.77 20.50
C PHE A 448 22.77 -28.80 21.63
N TYR A 449 23.91 -29.35 22.06
CA TYR A 449 23.99 -30.34 23.12
C TYR A 449 24.72 -29.77 24.33
N ASN A 450 24.17 -29.98 25.53
CA ASN A 450 24.91 -29.66 26.75
C ASN A 450 26.05 -30.67 26.94
N GLY A 451 27.29 -30.17 26.98
CA GLY A 451 28.51 -30.98 26.95
C GLY A 451 28.72 -31.93 28.14
N GLU A 452 28.03 -31.74 29.27
CA GLU A 452 28.15 -32.61 30.44
C GLU A 452 27.28 -33.87 30.36
N ASP A 453 26.06 -33.78 29.80
CA ASP A 453 25.06 -34.85 29.79
C ASP A 453 24.66 -35.34 28.40
N GLY A 454 25.09 -34.64 27.34
CA GLY A 454 24.68 -34.92 25.96
C GLY A 454 23.19 -34.64 25.70
N TRP A 455 22.59 -33.76 26.50
CA TRP A 455 21.18 -33.36 26.36
C TRP A 455 20.98 -32.41 25.18
N LYS A 456 20.06 -32.72 24.27
CA LYS A 456 19.70 -31.84 23.15
C LYS A 456 18.83 -30.70 23.65
N MET A 457 19.29 -29.47 23.50
CA MET A 457 18.69 -28.27 24.07
C MET A 457 17.62 -27.63 23.19
N ILE A 458 17.52 -27.99 21.90
CA ILE A 458 16.59 -27.37 20.96
C ILE A 458 15.78 -28.42 20.22
N ASN A 459 14.48 -28.15 20.07
CA ASN A 459 13.58 -28.80 19.14
C ASN A 459 13.42 -27.97 17.87
N THR A 460 13.98 -28.46 16.76
CA THR A 460 13.93 -27.78 15.44
C THR A 460 12.85 -28.33 14.51
N THR A 461 11.93 -29.17 15.00
CA THR A 461 11.05 -29.97 14.11
C THR A 461 9.81 -29.24 13.61
N SER A 462 9.34 -28.22 14.33
CA SER A 462 8.13 -27.48 13.99
C SER A 462 8.29 -26.03 14.42
N PRO A 463 9.13 -25.26 13.70
CA PRO A 463 9.39 -23.89 14.08
C PRO A 463 8.13 -23.02 13.91
N THR A 464 8.04 -21.99 14.74
CA THR A 464 7.02 -20.94 14.62
C THR A 464 7.68 -19.58 14.43
N TYR A 465 6.90 -18.55 14.11
CA TYR A 465 7.42 -17.21 13.88
C TYR A 465 6.97 -16.22 14.96
N THR A 466 7.88 -15.34 15.38
CA THR A 466 7.50 -14.14 16.11
C THR A 466 8.31 -12.94 15.63
N GLY A 467 7.67 -11.77 15.58
CA GLY A 467 8.34 -10.54 15.16
C GLY A 467 7.70 -9.31 15.75
N TYR A 468 8.52 -8.29 15.99
CA TYR A 468 8.13 -7.03 16.63
C TYR A 468 8.29 -5.87 15.66
N SER A 469 7.33 -4.92 15.64
CA SER A 469 7.40 -3.73 14.77
C SER A 469 7.51 -4.13 13.29
N ASN A 470 8.59 -3.75 12.59
CA ASN A 470 8.85 -4.21 11.22
C ASN A 470 8.88 -5.75 11.08
N GLY A 471 9.28 -6.49 12.12
CA GLY A 471 9.15 -7.95 12.14
C GLY A 471 7.69 -8.39 12.09
N ALA A 472 6.79 -7.69 12.76
CA ALA A 472 5.35 -7.95 12.64
C ALA A 472 4.82 -7.64 11.23
N LEU A 473 5.32 -6.58 10.57
CA LEU A 473 4.96 -6.23 9.20
C LEU A 473 5.47 -7.27 8.18
N ARG A 474 6.66 -7.83 8.37
CA ARG A 474 7.24 -8.83 7.43
C ARG A 474 6.86 -10.26 7.79
N GLY A 475 6.32 -10.50 8.98
CA GLY A 475 5.90 -11.83 9.43
C GLY A 475 4.98 -12.55 8.45
N PRO A 476 3.89 -11.95 7.95
CA PRO A 476 3.01 -12.60 6.99
C PRO A 476 3.69 -13.03 5.69
N SER A 477 4.65 -12.26 5.17
CA SER A 477 5.40 -12.66 3.97
C SER A 477 6.38 -13.80 4.27
N ILE A 478 7.06 -13.78 5.42
CA ILE A 478 7.96 -14.88 5.82
C ILE A 478 7.19 -16.19 6.05
N ILE A 479 6.08 -16.13 6.79
CA ILE A 479 5.24 -17.30 7.07
C ILE A 479 4.61 -17.81 5.78
N GLY A 480 4.06 -16.92 4.94
CA GLY A 480 3.45 -17.32 3.67
C GLY A 480 4.44 -17.88 2.64
N LEU A 481 5.68 -17.37 2.63
CA LEU A 481 6.72 -17.89 1.74
C LEU A 481 7.30 -19.20 2.24
N SER A 482 7.46 -19.40 3.55
CA SER A 482 8.08 -20.61 4.07
C SER A 482 7.10 -21.79 4.10
N PRO A 483 7.38 -22.91 3.43
CA PRO A 483 6.54 -24.11 3.54
C PRO A 483 6.64 -24.77 4.93
N ASP A 484 7.59 -24.34 5.74
CA ASP A 484 7.91 -24.91 7.04
C ASP A 484 7.30 -24.12 8.22
N LEU A 485 6.59 -23.03 7.93
CA LEU A 485 5.87 -22.21 8.92
C LEU A 485 4.37 -22.22 8.63
N ASN A 486 3.56 -22.29 9.69
CA ASN A 486 2.10 -22.19 9.58
C ASN A 486 1.47 -21.32 10.68
N ARG A 487 2.27 -20.81 11.62
CA ARG A 487 1.81 -20.02 12.76
C ARG A 487 2.81 -18.96 13.17
N GLY A 488 2.31 -17.80 13.56
CA GLY A 488 3.13 -16.80 14.23
C GLY A 488 2.39 -15.81 15.11
N VAL A 489 3.17 -15.09 15.93
CA VAL A 489 2.72 -13.95 16.74
C VAL A 489 3.38 -12.67 16.24
N LEU A 490 2.58 -11.63 16.05
CA LEU A 490 3.00 -10.37 15.47
C LEU A 490 2.74 -9.25 16.49
N TRP A 491 3.80 -8.58 16.94
CA TRP A 491 3.77 -7.61 18.03
C TRP A 491 3.92 -6.17 17.52
N SER A 492 3.05 -5.27 17.97
CA SER A 492 3.06 -3.85 17.59
C SER A 492 3.19 -3.63 16.08
N GLY A 493 2.42 -4.42 15.33
CA GLY A 493 2.42 -4.45 13.86
C GLY A 493 1.28 -3.67 13.21
N GLY A 494 1.29 -3.70 11.88
CA GLY A 494 0.30 -3.07 11.02
C GLY A 494 0.48 -3.53 9.57
N SER A 495 -0.29 -2.97 8.64
CA SER A 495 -0.16 -3.24 7.21
C SER A 495 -0.25 -1.98 6.34
N SER A 496 0.21 -2.12 5.09
CA SER A 496 0.40 -1.06 4.09
C SER A 496 1.41 -0.01 4.54
N PHE A 497 2.68 -0.20 4.12
CA PHE A 497 3.76 0.69 4.51
C PHE A 497 3.53 2.16 4.12
N SER A 498 2.93 2.41 2.95
CA SER A 498 2.57 3.77 2.52
C SER A 498 1.54 4.44 3.44
N HIS A 499 0.69 3.68 4.15
CA HIS A 499 -0.22 4.23 5.16
C HIS A 499 0.46 4.43 6.53
N ILE A 500 1.52 3.68 6.80
CA ILE A 500 2.29 3.74 8.04
C ILE A 500 3.22 4.95 8.05
N ILE A 501 3.99 5.14 6.97
CA ILE A 501 5.13 6.08 6.92
C ILE A 501 4.76 7.50 7.34
N GLU A 502 3.57 7.95 6.98
CA GLU A 502 3.10 9.33 7.23
C GLU A 502 2.87 9.64 8.71
N ARG A 503 2.59 8.61 9.52
CA ARG A 503 2.28 8.71 10.96
C ARG A 503 3.35 8.07 11.84
N CYS A 504 4.38 7.50 11.21
CA CYS A 504 5.41 6.74 11.88
C CYS A 504 6.50 7.68 12.39
N THR A 505 6.79 7.68 13.70
CA THR A 505 7.90 8.46 14.25
C THR A 505 9.27 8.07 13.70
N GLN A 506 9.44 6.84 13.16
CA GLN A 506 10.70 6.46 12.49
C GLN A 506 10.95 7.24 11.19
N PHE A 507 9.89 7.80 10.57
CA PHE A 507 10.02 8.63 9.38
C PHE A 507 10.73 9.96 9.65
N ASP A 508 10.71 10.47 10.89
CA ASP A 508 11.38 11.71 11.30
C ASP A 508 12.87 11.70 10.94
N LYS A 509 13.52 10.52 11.00
CA LYS A 509 14.93 10.31 10.63
C LYS A 509 15.24 10.67 9.17
N PHE A 510 14.25 10.55 8.29
CA PHE A 510 14.39 10.78 6.84
C PHE A 510 13.64 12.02 6.36
N TYR A 511 12.65 12.48 7.13
CA TYR A 511 11.76 13.57 6.75
C TYR A 511 12.51 14.83 6.30
N PHE A 512 13.50 15.29 7.07
CA PHE A 512 14.23 16.51 6.73
C PHE A 512 15.00 16.41 5.42
N ILE A 513 15.53 15.23 5.08
CA ILE A 513 16.24 15.01 3.81
C ILE A 513 15.21 14.94 2.67
N PHE A 514 14.13 14.18 2.89
CA PHE A 514 13.08 14.00 1.90
C PHE A 514 12.35 15.30 1.56
N ALA A 515 12.05 16.15 2.54
CA ALA A 515 11.37 17.44 2.38
C ALA A 515 12.32 18.62 2.07
N SER A 516 13.62 18.35 1.87
CA SER A 516 14.59 19.41 1.54
C SER A 516 14.52 19.83 0.07
N GLU A 517 15.14 20.96 -0.27
CA GLU A 517 15.37 21.41 -1.65
C GLU A 517 16.17 20.42 -2.51
N TYR A 518 16.84 19.43 -1.90
CA TYR A 518 17.57 18.38 -2.62
C TYR A 518 16.71 17.13 -2.87
N GLY A 519 15.69 16.93 -2.03
CA GLY A 519 14.68 15.88 -2.13
C GLY A 519 13.46 16.41 -2.88
N TYR A 520 12.30 16.35 -2.26
CA TYR A 520 11.01 16.78 -2.80
C TYR A 520 10.49 17.85 -1.86
N ASP A 521 10.67 19.12 -2.22
CA ASP A 521 10.26 20.27 -1.40
C ASP A 521 8.74 20.48 -1.40
N ASN A 522 8.03 20.01 -2.43
CA ASN A 522 6.58 20.05 -2.54
C ASN A 522 5.90 18.83 -1.86
N GLN A 523 4.92 19.06 -0.98
CA GLN A 523 4.16 17.99 -0.33
C GLN A 523 3.36 17.12 -1.31
N LEU A 524 2.84 17.70 -2.39
CA LEU A 524 2.12 16.95 -3.43
C LEU A 524 3.00 15.87 -4.06
N ASP A 525 4.22 16.26 -4.44
CA ASP A 525 5.20 15.36 -5.01
C ASP A 525 5.57 14.25 -4.01
N ARG A 526 5.78 14.60 -2.73
CA ARG A 526 6.10 13.63 -1.66
C ARG A 526 4.99 12.60 -1.46
N ALA A 527 3.74 13.02 -1.37
CA ALA A 527 2.60 12.12 -1.12
C ALA A 527 2.39 11.15 -2.29
N VAL A 528 2.47 11.65 -3.53
CA VAL A 528 2.41 10.81 -4.73
C VAL A 528 3.61 9.87 -4.79
N ALA A 529 4.81 10.37 -4.56
CA ALA A 529 6.04 9.59 -4.50
C ALA A 529 5.91 8.37 -3.57
N MET A 530 5.54 8.59 -2.31
CA MET A 530 5.34 7.52 -1.33
C MET A 530 4.29 6.49 -1.80
N SER A 531 3.24 6.95 -2.49
CA SER A 531 2.14 6.10 -2.95
C SER A 531 2.50 5.25 -4.17
N ILE A 532 3.38 5.72 -5.05
CA ILE A 532 3.93 4.92 -6.16
C ILE A 532 4.81 3.80 -5.62
N MET A 533 5.67 4.12 -4.63
CA MET A 533 6.65 3.17 -4.08
C MET A 533 6.00 1.96 -3.42
N GLN A 534 4.74 2.07 -2.98
CA GLN A 534 3.98 0.93 -2.49
C GLN A 534 4.02 -0.27 -3.45
N SER A 535 3.99 -0.01 -4.76
CA SER A 535 4.03 -1.07 -5.78
C SER A 535 5.36 -1.84 -5.78
N LEU A 536 6.48 -1.21 -5.39
CA LEU A 536 7.78 -1.88 -5.26
C LEU A 536 7.81 -2.78 -4.02
N TRP A 537 7.07 -2.44 -2.97
CA TRP A 537 7.04 -3.22 -1.73
C TRP A 537 5.99 -4.33 -1.72
N ASP A 538 5.04 -4.31 -2.64
CA ASP A 538 3.93 -5.28 -2.70
C ASP A 538 4.37 -6.75 -2.72
N SER A 539 5.55 -7.05 -3.28
CA SER A 539 6.12 -8.41 -3.30
C SER A 539 6.43 -8.95 -1.89
N THR A 540 6.69 -8.08 -0.92
CA THR A 540 7.01 -8.43 0.47
C THR A 540 6.03 -7.82 1.49
N GLU A 541 5.00 -7.13 1.02
CA GLU A 541 4.05 -6.38 1.83
C GLU A 541 3.12 -7.29 2.63
N THR A 542 2.88 -6.88 3.87
CA THR A 542 1.96 -7.49 4.84
C THR A 542 0.59 -7.77 4.22
N ASP A 543 -0.02 -6.76 3.61
CA ASP A 543 -1.38 -6.84 3.05
C ASP A 543 -1.48 -7.86 1.91
N THR A 544 -0.44 -8.00 1.09
CA THR A 544 -0.39 -8.98 0.00
C THR A 544 -0.56 -10.40 0.54
N PHE A 545 0.19 -10.76 1.59
CA PHE A 545 0.14 -12.10 2.17
C PHE A 545 -1.05 -12.29 3.10
N LEU A 546 -1.52 -11.24 3.78
CA LEU A 546 -2.75 -11.31 4.57
C LEU A 546 -3.98 -11.60 3.70
N SER A 547 -4.03 -11.03 2.50
CA SER A 547 -5.10 -11.30 1.53
C SER A 547 -5.11 -12.76 1.05
N LEU A 548 -3.98 -13.47 1.16
CA LEU A 548 -3.81 -14.87 0.80
C LEU A 548 -3.85 -15.81 2.01
N ARG A 549 -3.83 -15.28 3.24
CA ARG A 549 -3.64 -16.05 4.48
C ARG A 549 -4.65 -17.19 4.67
N LYS A 550 -5.92 -16.92 4.40
CA LYS A 550 -7.01 -17.84 4.74
C LYS A 550 -7.12 -19.01 3.76
N GLU A 551 -6.97 -18.72 2.46
CA GLU A 551 -7.20 -19.68 1.39
C GLU A 551 -5.90 -20.21 0.75
N GLY A 552 -4.76 -19.54 0.98
CA GLY A 552 -3.50 -19.81 0.30
C GLY A 552 -3.43 -19.25 -1.12
N TYR A 553 -2.44 -19.71 -1.90
CA TYR A 553 -2.27 -19.37 -3.32
C TYR A 553 -1.62 -20.52 -4.10
N ASN A 554 -2.35 -21.09 -5.07
CA ASN A 554 -1.85 -22.07 -6.07
C ASN A 554 -0.95 -23.20 -5.54
N ASP A 555 -1.24 -23.76 -4.36
CA ASP A 555 -0.37 -24.71 -3.62
C ASP A 555 1.03 -24.16 -3.21
N GLU A 556 1.41 -22.99 -3.71
CA GLU A 556 2.65 -22.27 -3.45
C GLU A 556 2.65 -21.57 -2.09
N ILE A 557 1.48 -21.18 -1.58
CA ILE A 557 1.29 -20.59 -0.26
C ILE A 557 0.18 -21.38 0.44
N GLN A 558 0.48 -21.94 1.59
CA GLN A 558 -0.49 -22.65 2.42
C GLN A 558 -1.21 -21.69 3.37
N PRO A 559 -2.44 -21.98 3.80
CA PRO A 559 -3.08 -21.21 4.85
C PRO A 559 -2.26 -21.18 6.14
N PHE A 560 -2.28 -20.05 6.84
CA PHE A 560 -1.55 -19.87 8.10
C PHE A 560 -2.34 -19.08 9.14
N GLU A 561 -1.96 -19.25 10.41
CA GLU A 561 -2.65 -18.67 11.57
C GLU A 561 -1.79 -17.61 12.26
N LEU A 562 -2.41 -16.52 12.70
CA LEU A 562 -1.72 -15.38 13.30
C LEU A 562 -2.37 -14.95 14.60
N MET A 563 -1.57 -14.70 15.62
CA MET A 563 -1.97 -13.86 16.74
C MET A 563 -1.33 -12.48 16.59
N THR A 564 -2.09 -11.40 16.76
CA THR A 564 -1.58 -10.04 16.61
C THR A 564 -1.83 -9.23 17.88
N LEU A 565 -0.77 -8.74 18.51
CA LEU A 565 -0.85 -8.00 19.76
C LEU A 565 -0.47 -6.54 19.51
N PHE A 566 -1.33 -5.61 19.91
CA PHE A 566 -1.17 -4.19 19.65
C PHE A 566 -1.23 -3.39 20.94
N SER A 567 -0.39 -2.36 21.02
CA SER A 567 -0.49 -1.32 22.04
C SER A 567 -1.30 -0.16 21.49
N ILE A 568 -2.28 0.33 22.26
CA ILE A 568 -2.98 1.56 21.93
C ILE A 568 -2.04 2.75 22.07
N SER A 569 -2.21 3.76 21.20
CA SER A 569 -1.39 4.97 21.14
C SER A 569 0.05 4.73 20.68
N ASP A 570 0.29 3.65 19.94
CA ASP A 570 1.57 3.42 19.29
C ASP A 570 1.83 4.51 18.22
N LEU A 571 2.93 5.26 18.39
CA LEU A 571 3.35 6.35 17.50
C LEU A 571 4.31 5.87 16.40
N GLN A 572 4.82 4.65 16.49
CA GLN A 572 5.64 4.06 15.43
C GLN A 572 4.74 3.34 14.42
N ILE A 573 3.73 2.60 14.89
CA ILE A 573 2.77 1.90 14.05
C ILE A 573 1.35 2.24 14.50
N SER A 574 0.69 3.15 13.77
CA SER A 574 -0.64 3.63 14.15
C SER A 574 -1.67 2.49 14.24
N ASN A 575 -2.59 2.58 15.21
CA ASN A 575 -3.66 1.59 15.35
C ASN A 575 -4.65 1.57 14.16
N ILE A 576 -4.64 2.60 13.30
CA ILE A 576 -5.34 2.58 11.99
C ILE A 576 -4.76 1.48 11.10
N SER A 577 -3.43 1.38 11.05
CA SER A 577 -2.70 0.35 10.31
C SER A 577 -2.81 -1.03 10.98
N SER A 578 -2.79 -1.10 12.32
CA SER A 578 -3.07 -2.35 13.05
C SER A 578 -4.48 -2.89 12.77
N ALA A 579 -5.49 -2.01 12.77
CA ALA A 579 -6.86 -2.40 12.42
C ALA A 579 -7.00 -2.79 10.93
N ARG A 580 -6.24 -2.13 10.04
CA ARG A 580 -6.17 -2.50 8.61
C ARG A 580 -5.64 -3.93 8.45
N MET A 581 -4.54 -4.26 9.13
CA MET A 581 -3.95 -5.59 9.15
C MET A 581 -4.99 -6.67 9.53
N MET A 582 -5.74 -6.43 10.61
CA MET A 582 -6.79 -7.36 11.03
C MET A 582 -7.90 -7.51 9.99
N ARG A 583 -8.36 -6.40 9.39
CA ARG A 583 -9.41 -6.41 8.36
C ARG A 583 -8.98 -7.07 7.07
N THR A 584 -7.74 -6.86 6.62
CA THR A 584 -7.20 -7.52 5.43
C THR A 584 -7.06 -9.03 5.65
N GLY A 585 -6.55 -9.44 6.82
CA GLY A 585 -6.30 -10.85 7.13
C GLY A 585 -7.51 -11.66 7.61
N ASP A 586 -8.70 -11.04 7.72
CA ASP A 586 -9.88 -11.65 8.36
C ASP A 586 -9.53 -12.22 9.75
N ILE A 587 -8.83 -11.41 10.56
CA ILE A 587 -8.38 -11.77 11.91
C ILE A 587 -9.45 -11.31 12.90
N ALA A 588 -9.96 -12.24 13.72
CA ALA A 588 -10.95 -11.89 14.74
C ALA A 588 -10.33 -11.05 15.85
N LEU A 589 -11.14 -10.25 16.53
CA LEU A 589 -10.76 -9.47 17.71
C LEU A 589 -11.14 -10.26 18.97
N LEU A 590 -10.19 -10.45 19.90
CA LEU A 590 -10.51 -11.02 21.21
C LEU A 590 -11.42 -10.08 21.99
N ASN A 591 -12.49 -10.61 22.57
CA ASN A 591 -13.52 -9.84 23.26
C ASN A 591 -13.00 -8.99 24.43
N SER A 592 -11.88 -9.38 25.06
CA SER A 592 -11.20 -8.61 26.11
C SER A 592 -10.40 -7.40 25.59
N SER A 593 -10.30 -7.20 24.27
CA SER A 593 -9.65 -6.03 23.69
C SER A 593 -10.30 -4.71 24.15
N THR A 594 -9.48 -3.70 24.37
CA THR A 594 -9.92 -2.40 24.92
C THR A 594 -10.59 -1.48 23.89
N ILE A 595 -10.36 -1.72 22.59
CA ILE A 595 -11.06 -1.05 21.49
C ILE A 595 -11.66 -2.06 20.52
N THR A 596 -12.70 -1.65 19.81
CA THR A 596 -13.33 -2.43 18.75
C THR A 596 -13.27 -1.67 17.43
N PRO A 597 -12.22 -1.90 16.61
CA PRO A 597 -12.14 -1.27 15.30
C PRO A 597 -13.35 -1.63 14.43
N TYR A 598 -13.84 -0.67 13.66
CA TYR A 598 -14.97 -0.88 12.75
C TYR A 598 -14.73 -2.06 11.80
N GLY A 599 -15.74 -2.92 11.59
CA GLY A 599 -15.69 -3.99 10.58
C GLY A 599 -14.79 -5.18 10.93
N VAL A 600 -14.45 -5.38 12.21
CA VAL A 600 -13.74 -6.57 12.70
C VAL A 600 -14.69 -7.47 13.48
N THR A 601 -14.61 -8.79 13.24
CA THR A 601 -15.43 -9.79 13.93
C THR A 601 -14.90 -10.04 15.34
N ILE A 602 -15.77 -10.04 16.35
CA ILE A 602 -15.38 -10.33 17.75
C ILE A 602 -15.45 -11.84 18.01
N ALA A 603 -14.49 -12.37 18.75
CA ALA A 603 -14.44 -13.75 19.21
C ALA A 603 -14.10 -13.85 20.70
N ASP A 604 -14.65 -14.86 21.36
CA ASP A 604 -14.37 -15.18 22.77
C ASP A 604 -13.19 -16.14 22.92
N GLU A 605 -12.74 -16.34 24.16
CA GLU A 605 -11.78 -17.39 24.51
C GLU A 605 -12.24 -18.77 23.98
N GLY A 606 -11.30 -19.57 23.49
CA GLY A 606 -11.57 -20.86 22.85
C GLY A 606 -11.90 -20.78 21.36
N HIS A 607 -11.84 -19.58 20.76
CA HIS A 607 -11.74 -19.42 19.31
C HIS A 607 -10.57 -20.25 18.76
N SER A 608 -10.69 -20.68 17.50
CA SER A 608 -9.63 -21.40 16.77
C SER A 608 -9.28 -20.63 15.51
N GLY A 609 -7.99 -20.49 15.24
CA GLY A 609 -7.47 -19.68 14.13
C GLY A 609 -6.92 -18.35 14.60
N SER A 610 -6.86 -17.38 13.67
CA SER A 610 -6.20 -16.10 13.91
C SER A 610 -6.99 -15.17 14.82
N ILE A 611 -6.30 -14.48 15.73
CA ILE A 611 -6.88 -13.55 16.70
C ILE A 611 -6.01 -12.30 16.85
N GLY A 612 -6.60 -11.15 17.15
CA GLY A 612 -5.87 -9.96 17.52
C GLY A 612 -6.40 -9.34 18.81
N VAL A 613 -5.51 -8.65 19.52
CA VAL A 613 -5.76 -8.07 20.84
C VAL A 613 -5.17 -6.67 20.93
N PHE A 614 -5.98 -5.71 21.37
CA PHE A 614 -5.51 -4.36 21.68
C PHE A 614 -5.39 -4.19 23.20
N PHE A 615 -4.21 -3.77 23.64
CA PHE A 615 -3.89 -3.44 25.02
C PHE A 615 -3.87 -1.93 25.25
N ASP A 616 -4.44 -1.47 26.36
CA ASP A 616 -4.43 -0.04 26.73
C ASP A 616 -3.53 0.23 27.93
N GLY A 617 -2.46 0.99 27.72
CA GLY A 617 -1.56 1.46 28.79
C GLY A 617 -1.92 2.83 29.35
N GLY A 618 -3.02 3.46 28.90
CA GLY A 618 -3.40 4.82 29.29
C GLY A 618 -2.44 5.90 28.78
N TYR A 619 -1.78 5.65 27.65
CA TYR A 619 -0.81 6.57 27.05
C TYR A 619 -1.48 7.72 26.30
N LEU A 620 -0.71 8.79 26.07
CA LEU A 620 -1.15 9.93 25.27
C LEU A 620 -1.48 9.46 23.84
N GLN A 621 -2.66 9.83 23.35
CA GLN A 621 -3.13 9.42 22.02
C GLN A 621 -2.29 10.05 20.90
N ALA A 622 -2.17 9.32 19.79
CA ALA A 622 -1.55 9.82 18.58
C ALA A 622 -2.30 11.04 18.01
N PRO A 623 -1.63 11.90 17.23
CA PRO A 623 -2.31 12.93 16.44
C PRO A 623 -3.41 12.33 15.56
N VAL A 624 -4.47 13.11 15.33
CA VAL A 624 -5.65 12.65 14.57
C VAL A 624 -5.36 12.62 13.06
N GLY A 625 -4.59 13.58 12.55
CA GLY A 625 -4.26 13.72 11.12
C GLY A 625 -3.16 12.76 10.64
N ASN A 626 -2.74 12.92 9.39
CA ASN A 626 -1.61 12.20 8.78
C ASN A 626 -0.26 12.84 9.13
N GLU A 627 -0.02 13.06 10.42
CA GLU A 627 1.23 13.56 10.98
C GLU A 627 1.79 12.57 12.00
N TYR A 628 3.12 12.50 12.10
CA TYR A 628 3.77 11.64 13.10
C TYR A 628 3.81 12.34 14.46
N GLY A 629 3.77 11.53 15.53
CA GLY A 629 3.84 12.02 16.91
C GLY A 629 5.27 12.40 17.35
N GLN A 630 5.51 12.52 18.65
CA GLN A 630 6.83 12.83 19.21
C GLN A 630 7.37 11.70 20.08
N GLU A 631 8.64 11.38 19.90
CA GLU A 631 9.41 10.45 20.75
C GLU A 631 10.17 11.20 21.86
N PRO A 632 10.46 10.57 23.01
CA PRO A 632 10.18 9.17 23.35
C PRO A 632 8.72 8.93 23.75
N HIS A 633 8.12 7.86 23.24
CA HIS A 633 6.78 7.41 23.59
C HIS A 633 6.76 5.89 23.90
N PRO A 634 6.32 5.48 25.10
CA PRO A 634 6.53 4.11 25.57
C PRO A 634 5.59 3.07 24.93
N ALA A 635 4.51 3.49 24.29
CA ALA A 635 3.45 2.58 23.85
C ALA A 635 3.96 1.46 22.94
N HIS A 636 4.89 1.74 22.03
CA HIS A 636 5.36 0.77 21.03
C HIS A 636 5.93 -0.52 21.68
N ASP A 637 6.76 -0.36 22.70
CA ASP A 637 7.48 -1.47 23.34
C ASP A 637 6.74 -2.02 24.59
N ALA A 638 5.69 -1.33 25.05
CA ALA A 638 5.04 -1.61 26.32
C ALA A 638 4.52 -3.05 26.44
N ILE A 639 3.86 -3.57 25.39
CA ILE A 639 3.25 -4.90 25.43
C ILE A 639 4.27 -6.04 25.48
N GLY A 640 5.49 -5.81 25.02
CA GLY A 640 6.57 -6.80 25.13
C GLY A 640 7.03 -7.06 26.57
N ILE A 641 6.81 -6.09 27.46
CA ILE A 641 7.19 -6.16 28.88
C ILE A 641 6.05 -6.76 29.72
N LEU A 642 4.83 -6.88 29.19
CA LEU A 642 3.69 -7.43 29.91
C LEU A 642 3.71 -8.96 29.99
N PRO A 643 3.78 -9.56 31.20
CA PRO A 643 3.74 -11.02 31.36
C PRO A 643 2.47 -11.64 30.77
N ILE A 644 1.31 -10.99 30.94
CA ILE A 644 0.04 -11.48 30.40
C ILE A 644 0.02 -11.57 28.87
N ALA A 645 0.67 -10.62 28.19
CA ALA A 645 0.76 -10.63 26.72
C ALA A 645 1.73 -11.70 26.24
N ARG A 646 2.85 -11.90 26.94
CA ARG A 646 3.80 -12.99 26.67
C ARG A 646 3.19 -14.36 26.89
N GLU A 647 2.51 -14.57 28.01
CA GLU A 647 1.81 -15.83 28.29
C GLU A 647 0.81 -16.16 27.16
N MET A 648 0.01 -15.18 26.72
CA MET A 648 -0.93 -15.36 25.60
C MET A 648 -0.20 -15.75 24.29
N ALA A 649 0.85 -15.00 23.94
CA ALA A 649 1.63 -15.22 22.73
C ALA A 649 2.32 -16.58 22.68
N PHE A 650 3.04 -16.95 23.73
CA PHE A 650 3.83 -18.18 23.74
C PHE A 650 2.97 -19.44 23.90
N ASN A 651 1.80 -19.36 24.57
CA ASN A 651 0.78 -20.42 24.50
C ASN A 651 0.24 -20.59 23.07
N TYR A 652 0.03 -19.50 22.35
CA TYR A 652 -0.42 -19.56 20.96
C TYR A 652 0.65 -20.17 20.04
N LEU A 653 1.92 -19.76 20.17
CA LEU A 653 3.02 -20.32 19.38
C LEU A 653 3.15 -21.84 19.60
N SER A 654 3.27 -22.26 20.85
CA SER A 654 3.50 -23.67 21.22
C SER A 654 2.28 -24.56 20.97
N GLU A 655 1.08 -24.15 21.39
CA GLU A 655 -0.10 -25.03 21.41
C GLU A 655 -1.15 -24.66 20.37
N GLY A 656 -1.13 -23.44 19.84
CA GLY A 656 -2.18 -22.92 18.94
C GLY A 656 -3.45 -22.55 19.68
N LYS A 657 -3.38 -22.42 20.99
CA LYS A 657 -4.52 -22.08 21.84
C LYS A 657 -4.54 -20.59 22.11
N ILE A 658 -5.74 -20.02 22.01
CA ILE A 658 -6.02 -18.66 22.44
C ILE A 658 -6.43 -18.73 23.91
N VAL A 659 -5.57 -18.23 24.78
CA VAL A 659 -5.81 -18.11 26.23
C VAL A 659 -6.04 -16.64 26.53
N ASP A 660 -7.19 -16.29 27.10
CA ASP A 660 -7.47 -14.91 27.48
C ASP A 660 -6.86 -14.63 28.86
N THR A 661 -5.67 -14.03 28.86
CA THR A 661 -4.93 -13.67 30.07
C THR A 661 -5.36 -12.31 30.63
N CYS A 662 -6.31 -11.61 29.98
CA CYS A 662 -6.80 -10.33 30.44
C CYS A 662 -7.85 -10.53 31.55
N ASN A 663 -7.72 -9.79 32.66
CA ASN A 663 -8.68 -9.85 33.78
C ASN A 663 -9.88 -8.90 33.53
N GLY A 664 -10.65 -9.18 32.48
CA GLY A 664 -11.71 -8.30 31.99
C GLY A 664 -11.29 -7.65 30.68
N TYR A 665 -10.87 -6.39 30.73
CA TYR A 665 -10.25 -5.73 29.57
C TYR A 665 -8.73 -5.87 29.63
N CYS A 666 -8.07 -5.79 28.46
CA CYS A 666 -6.62 -5.80 28.34
C CYS A 666 -6.00 -4.43 28.67
N ASP A 667 -6.35 -3.83 29.80
CA ASP A 667 -5.75 -2.60 30.30
C ASP A 667 -4.60 -2.86 31.29
N PHE A 668 -3.62 -1.97 31.33
CA PHE A 668 -2.48 -2.05 32.27
C PHE A 668 -2.00 -0.66 32.69
N SER A 669 -1.38 -0.55 33.86
CA SER A 669 -0.73 0.71 34.26
C SER A 669 0.72 0.73 33.79
N PRO A 670 1.25 1.88 33.31
CA PRO A 670 2.67 2.02 33.06
C PRO A 670 3.54 1.77 34.30
N ASN A 671 2.98 1.94 35.51
CA ASN A 671 3.66 1.61 36.76
C ASN A 671 3.86 0.10 36.93
N ASP A 672 3.00 -0.73 36.34
CA ASP A 672 3.08 -2.19 36.39
C ASP A 672 4.27 -2.72 35.56
N LEU A 673 4.85 -1.87 34.70
CA LEU A 673 6.03 -2.20 33.88
C LEU A 673 7.36 -1.97 34.61
N VAL A 674 7.37 -1.28 35.76
CA VAL A 674 8.59 -0.88 36.49
C VAL A 674 8.96 -1.88 37.59
N GLU A 675 8.02 -2.75 37.98
CA GLU A 675 8.22 -3.81 38.97
C GLU A 675 8.35 -5.19 38.27
N ASN A 676 9.47 -5.44 37.59
CA ASN A 676 10.00 -6.80 37.37
C ASN A 676 11.50 -6.75 37.05
#